data_AF-A0A7Z6XCY4-F1
#
_entry.id   AF-A0A7Z6XCY4-F1
#
_cell.length_a   1.000
_cell.length_b   1.000
_cell.length_c   1.000
_cell.angle_alpha   90.00
_cell.angle_beta   90.00
_cell.angle_gamma   90.00
#
_symmetry.space_group_name_H-M   'P 1'
#
loop_
_entity.id
_entity.type
_entity.pdbx_description
1 polymer ?
#
loop_
_entity_poly.entity_id
_entity_poly.type
_entity_poly.pdbx_seq_one_letter_code
_entity_poly.pdbx_strand_id
1 'polypeptide(L)'
;MRRTSRRLPGRPLAAAVAAAGLLGLLTAVPEAAPPSAAEPATAPVAAAETTATVFYSTKTRNWSAYHLHYAPDGGSWTTVPGTRMASACTDWVKLTVPLGGASGLKATFNNGSGTWDNNAGKNYDLGTGNITVKDGVVAHSDPCAGTDPEEPAPGGPNTTSVYYATSTVGWSTVNLHYRPHGGAWTAVPGVGMEAACTGWVRRTVDLGSATGLQATFNNGNGVWDNNNGSDYTLPAGLTTVKDRKVTATAKDPCAAEEPDTEAPSAPTAVKAAADGVSVLVSWEPSTDDRGVTKYQITRTGGTKGTFVTDVGSTVFADTGLEAKTAYRYTVRAVDAAGNVSAESAAATATTGEKPTAPATGAPLGTDPRKDPIYFVLTARFNDGDPANNRGGSQHEKSGNAANNDPMFRGDFKGLVQKLDYIKGLGFSAIWVTPVVLNRSDYDYHGYHGYDFYRVDPRLESAGASYQDLINAAHAKGMKIYQDVIHNHSSRWGAKGLFTPKAYGVRDTQWSWYYDEKNDGFTYDGLTVEPKSGKSYYNGDLWSTAEPTGNTCVGWGTPTGHTSPEGYRIYNCQWPSPTSGMFPKALYHNCWIGNWEGEDSRSCWLHDDLADFNTENAQVQNYLIGAYNKYIDMGVDGFRLDTAVHIPRTTWNRRFLPAIQERVTQKFGAEAAKNFFVFGEVAAFVNDKWNRGSVNHSAQFFTWKERKEYSADDEKAALEMYDYEQQQGTGSQPVSDNAFLKGNAYHAPDRSRFSGMNVIDMRMHMNFGDANNAFHNGKDSDDSYNDATYNVVYVDSHDYGPNKSSERYTGGTDAWAENMSLMWTFRGIPTLYYGSEIEFQKGKQIDCGPRCPLASTGRAYFGDQLAGEVTASDFGKVSSATGKVADTLAAPLARHLQRLNEIRRAVPALQLGQYSTEGISGSMAYKRRYTDAASGTDSFALVTVSGSATYTGIPNGTYKDAVTGDTKVVSGGTLAVPAPGKGNLRVYVLDLGGKNAAPGKIGAAGPYLK
;
A
#
# COMPACT_ATOMS: atom_id res chain seq x y z
N MET A 1 -27.99 21.18 11.53
CA MET A 1 -29.48 21.28 11.52
C MET A 1 -30.05 20.02 10.86
N ARG A 2 -31.20 19.50 11.31
CA ARG A 2 -31.88 18.35 10.69
C ARG A 2 -32.84 18.79 9.58
N ARG A 3 -32.92 18.06 8.46
CA ARG A 3 -34.19 17.75 7.78
C ARG A 3 -34.07 16.53 6.85
N THR A 4 -35.20 15.85 6.69
CA THR A 4 -35.34 14.48 6.17
C THR A 4 -36.03 14.44 4.80
N SER A 5 -35.89 13.31 4.10
CA SER A 5 -36.57 13.03 2.82
C SER A 5 -38.08 12.77 2.96
N ARG A 6 -38.85 12.94 1.86
CA ARG A 6 -39.73 11.89 1.29
C ARG A 6 -40.39 12.25 -0.06
N ARG A 7 -40.86 11.18 -0.72
CA ARG A 7 -41.29 10.94 -2.11
C ARG A 7 -42.54 11.68 -2.63
N LEU A 8 -42.61 11.84 -3.97
CA LEU A 8 -43.69 11.53 -4.98
C LEU A 8 -45.16 11.32 -4.50
N PRO A 9 -46.23 11.57 -5.32
CA PRO A 9 -46.34 11.16 -6.76
C PRO A 9 -47.24 12.01 -7.71
N GLY A 10 -47.42 11.56 -8.97
CA GLY A 10 -48.49 12.03 -9.88
C GLY A 10 -48.48 11.44 -11.32
N ARG A 11 -49.63 10.94 -11.80
CA ARG A 11 -49.95 10.49 -13.18
C ARG A 11 -51.34 11.03 -13.58
N PRO A 12 -51.61 11.30 -14.88
CA PRO A 12 -52.81 10.77 -15.59
C PRO A 12 -52.44 10.15 -16.98
N LEU A 13 -53.10 9.09 -17.51
CA LEU A 13 -54.38 9.01 -18.28
C LEU A 13 -54.41 9.82 -19.61
N ALA A 14 -54.90 9.35 -20.77
CA ALA A 14 -55.32 8.01 -21.25
C ALA A 14 -55.49 7.94 -22.82
N ALA A 15 -55.45 6.72 -23.37
CA ALA A 15 -55.98 6.15 -24.65
C ALA A 15 -56.38 6.99 -25.91
N ALA A 16 -56.02 6.52 -27.13
CA ALA A 16 -56.96 6.13 -28.22
C ALA A 16 -56.31 5.68 -29.59
N VAL A 17 -56.71 4.47 -30.08
CA VAL A 17 -57.09 4.08 -31.48
C VAL A 17 -56.08 4.03 -32.67
N ALA A 18 -55.78 2.79 -33.13
CA ALA A 18 -55.80 2.19 -34.51
C ALA A 18 -55.08 2.85 -35.74
N ALA A 19 -54.72 2.17 -36.85
CA ALA A 19 -54.92 0.78 -37.33
C ALA A 19 -53.92 0.34 -38.45
N ALA A 20 -53.98 -0.96 -38.83
CA ALA A 20 -53.51 -1.63 -40.07
C ALA A 20 -51.99 -1.92 -40.29
N GLY A 21 -51.58 -3.13 -40.74
CA GLY A 21 -52.34 -4.38 -40.89
C GLY A 21 -51.60 -5.53 -41.61
N LEU A 22 -52.09 -6.78 -41.42
CA LEU A 22 -51.99 -8.02 -42.25
C LEU A 22 -50.58 -8.53 -42.68
N LEU A 23 -50.28 -9.83 -42.81
CA LEU A 23 -51.06 -11.07 -42.99
C LEU A 23 -50.35 -12.28 -42.31
N GLY A 24 -51.05 -13.41 -42.12
CA GLY A 24 -50.46 -14.69 -41.66
C GLY A 24 -51.28 -15.91 -42.12
N LEU A 25 -50.89 -17.13 -41.69
CA LEU A 25 -51.64 -18.41 -41.77
C LEU A 25 -51.14 -19.32 -40.60
N LEU A 26 -51.96 -19.86 -39.67
CA LEU A 26 -53.06 -20.86 -39.73
C LEU A 26 -52.54 -22.32 -39.84
N THR A 27 -53.02 -23.38 -39.15
CA THR A 27 -54.15 -23.67 -38.20
C THR A 27 -53.63 -24.40 -36.93
N ALA A 28 -54.32 -24.70 -35.80
CA ALA A 28 -55.69 -24.51 -35.24
C ALA A 28 -56.62 -25.77 -35.06
N VAL A 29 -56.57 -26.38 -33.85
CA VAL A 29 -57.64 -26.94 -32.92
C VAL A 29 -58.87 -27.76 -33.45
N PRO A 30 -59.58 -28.62 -32.64
CA PRO A 30 -60.57 -28.15 -31.63
C PRO A 30 -60.93 -29.04 -30.38
N GLU A 31 -61.75 -28.42 -29.51
CA GLU A 31 -62.71 -28.83 -28.44
C GLU A 31 -63.68 -30.04 -28.70
N ALA A 32 -64.59 -30.55 -27.83
CA ALA A 32 -65.00 -30.30 -26.40
C ALA A 32 -65.94 -31.42 -25.81
N ALA A 33 -66.15 -31.37 -24.47
CA ALA A 33 -67.36 -31.66 -23.64
C ALA A 33 -68.02 -33.09 -23.49
N PRO A 34 -68.61 -33.43 -22.31
CA PRO A 34 -69.09 -34.79 -21.90
C PRO A 34 -70.66 -34.89 -21.83
N PRO A 35 -71.39 -35.96 -21.36
CA PRO A 35 -71.36 -36.52 -19.98
C PRO A 35 -71.79 -38.01 -19.71
N SER A 36 -71.65 -38.45 -18.45
CA SER A 36 -72.47 -39.41 -17.66
C SER A 36 -72.66 -40.90 -18.06
N ALA A 37 -72.07 -41.82 -17.27
CA ALA A 37 -72.80 -42.76 -16.37
C ALA A 37 -71.89 -43.64 -15.49
N ALA A 38 -72.39 -44.01 -14.29
CA ALA A 38 -71.97 -45.09 -13.38
C ALA A 38 -70.63 -45.00 -12.59
N GLU A 39 -70.77 -44.90 -11.26
CA GLU A 39 -69.81 -45.32 -10.23
C GLU A 39 -69.86 -46.87 -10.06
N PRO A 40 -68.84 -47.55 -9.49
CA PRO A 40 -68.36 -47.30 -8.12
C PRO A 40 -66.84 -47.08 -7.98
N ALA A 41 -66.46 -46.43 -6.89
CA ALA A 41 -65.08 -46.10 -6.56
C ALA A 41 -64.19 -47.32 -6.33
N THR A 42 -63.03 -47.35 -6.99
CA THR A 42 -61.81 -48.00 -6.51
C THR A 42 -60.80 -46.91 -6.14
N ALA A 43 -60.19 -47.02 -4.96
CA ALA A 43 -59.30 -45.99 -4.44
C ALA A 43 -58.07 -45.78 -5.34
N PRO A 44 -57.58 -44.54 -5.51
CA PRO A 44 -56.27 -44.33 -6.13
C PRO A 44 -55.19 -44.94 -5.24
N VAL A 45 -54.36 -45.80 -5.84
CA VAL A 45 -53.20 -46.41 -5.17
C VAL A 45 -52.25 -45.30 -4.76
N ALA A 46 -51.87 -45.27 -3.48
CA ALA A 46 -50.92 -44.29 -2.96
C ALA A 46 -49.57 -44.41 -3.69
N ALA A 47 -48.96 -43.28 -4.02
CA ALA A 47 -47.58 -43.24 -4.48
C ALA A 47 -46.67 -43.84 -3.39
N ALA A 48 -45.73 -44.70 -3.78
CA ALA A 48 -44.83 -45.34 -2.82
C ALA A 48 -43.97 -44.29 -2.11
N GLU A 49 -44.01 -44.27 -0.77
CA GLU A 49 -43.22 -43.34 0.04
C GLU A 49 -41.72 -43.61 -0.16
N THR A 50 -40.93 -42.59 -0.51
CA THR A 50 -39.48 -42.72 -0.48
C THR A 50 -39.01 -42.75 0.98
N THR A 51 -38.00 -43.59 1.27
CA THR A 51 -37.45 -43.74 2.62
C THR A 51 -35.93 -43.81 2.60
N ALA A 52 -35.31 -43.48 3.73
CA ALA A 52 -33.90 -43.73 4.00
C ALA A 52 -33.77 -44.54 5.29
N THR A 53 -33.17 -45.72 5.23
CA THR A 53 -32.77 -46.50 6.42
C THR A 53 -31.33 -46.20 6.73
N VAL A 54 -31.12 -45.31 7.70
CA VAL A 54 -29.80 -44.86 8.15
C VAL A 54 -29.30 -45.78 9.25
N PHE A 55 -28.19 -46.46 8.99
CA PHE A 55 -27.41 -47.26 9.91
C PHE A 55 -26.22 -46.44 10.43
N TYR A 56 -25.92 -46.51 11.72
CA TYR A 56 -24.79 -45.82 12.34
C TYR A 56 -23.96 -46.80 13.17
N SER A 57 -22.64 -46.78 12.97
CA SER A 57 -21.69 -47.68 13.64
C SER A 57 -21.46 -47.26 15.10
N THR A 58 -21.70 -48.18 16.03
CA THR A 58 -21.46 -47.97 17.46
C THR A 58 -20.04 -48.32 17.89
N LYS A 59 -19.28 -49.05 17.04
CA LYS A 59 -17.98 -49.66 17.37
C LYS A 59 -16.92 -48.70 17.93
N THR A 60 -16.89 -47.48 17.43
CA THR A 60 -15.88 -46.44 17.74
C THR A 60 -16.44 -45.31 18.62
N ARG A 61 -17.72 -45.36 18.97
CA ARG A 61 -18.47 -44.33 19.70
C ARG A 61 -19.41 -45.01 20.68
N ASN A 62 -18.88 -45.49 21.80
CA ASN A 62 -19.61 -46.28 22.80
C ASN A 62 -20.58 -45.41 23.64
N TRP A 63 -21.68 -44.97 23.03
CA TRP A 63 -22.76 -44.24 23.69
C TRP A 63 -23.84 -45.19 24.24
N SER A 64 -24.48 -44.79 25.35
CA SER A 64 -25.58 -45.54 25.98
C SER A 64 -26.92 -45.45 25.22
N ALA A 65 -27.05 -44.48 24.31
CA ALA A 65 -28.14 -44.35 23.36
C ALA A 65 -27.62 -43.58 22.13
N TYR A 66 -28.30 -43.74 20.98
CA TYR A 66 -27.97 -43.07 19.73
C TYR A 66 -29.26 -42.45 19.18
N HIS A 67 -29.19 -41.21 18.73
CA HIS A 67 -30.31 -40.48 18.15
C HIS A 67 -29.89 -39.91 16.80
N LEU A 68 -30.79 -40.03 15.82
CA LEU A 68 -30.68 -39.36 14.53
C LEU A 68 -31.48 -38.05 14.61
N HIS A 69 -30.77 -36.93 14.62
CA HIS A 69 -31.35 -35.61 14.42
C HIS A 69 -31.23 -35.30 12.93
N TYR A 70 -32.36 -35.13 12.24
CA TYR A 70 -32.40 -34.98 10.79
C TYR A 70 -33.47 -34.01 10.30
N ALA A 71 -33.31 -33.58 9.04
CA ALA A 71 -34.32 -32.93 8.19
C ALA A 71 -34.29 -33.58 6.79
N PRO A 72 -35.41 -34.09 6.25
CA PRO A 72 -35.52 -34.39 4.82
C PRO A 72 -35.20 -33.14 3.98
N ASP A 73 -34.69 -33.30 2.76
CA ASP A 73 -34.32 -32.16 1.90
C ASP A 73 -35.53 -31.22 1.66
N GLY A 74 -35.34 -29.93 1.96
CA GLY A 74 -36.41 -28.92 1.93
C GLY A 74 -37.39 -28.94 3.10
N GLY A 75 -37.27 -29.92 4.02
CA GLY A 75 -38.07 -30.06 5.23
C GLY A 75 -37.43 -29.44 6.48
N SER A 76 -38.17 -29.50 7.58
CA SER A 76 -37.73 -29.03 8.90
C SER A 76 -36.94 -30.09 9.66
N TRP A 77 -36.03 -29.64 10.53
CA TRP A 77 -35.32 -30.51 11.46
C TRP A 77 -36.25 -31.07 12.55
N THR A 78 -36.06 -32.33 12.89
CA THR A 78 -36.57 -32.96 14.11
C THR A 78 -36.14 -32.18 15.36
N THR A 79 -36.92 -32.18 16.44
CA THR A 79 -36.51 -31.53 17.70
C THR A 79 -35.36 -32.28 18.37
N VAL A 80 -34.32 -31.56 18.80
CA VAL A 80 -33.19 -32.10 19.60
C VAL A 80 -33.70 -32.89 20.83
N PRO A 81 -33.17 -34.10 21.13
CA PRO A 81 -32.01 -34.77 20.53
C PRO A 81 -32.27 -35.51 19.20
N GLY A 82 -33.44 -35.38 18.59
CA GLY A 82 -33.83 -36.18 17.42
C GLY A 82 -34.38 -37.54 17.81
N THR A 83 -34.57 -38.41 16.81
CA THR A 83 -35.28 -39.68 16.97
C THR A 83 -34.30 -40.78 17.39
N ARG A 84 -34.59 -41.50 18.48
CA ARG A 84 -33.74 -42.59 18.98
C ARG A 84 -33.65 -43.74 17.98
N MET A 85 -32.43 -44.15 17.65
CA MET A 85 -32.14 -45.26 16.75
C MET A 85 -32.26 -46.59 17.51
N ALA A 86 -32.77 -47.63 16.83
CA ALA A 86 -32.89 -48.98 17.39
C ALA A 86 -31.63 -49.81 17.08
N SER A 87 -31.36 -50.85 17.87
CA SER A 87 -30.32 -51.83 17.51
C SER A 87 -30.66 -52.50 16.17
N ALA A 88 -29.67 -52.64 15.29
CA ALA A 88 -29.84 -53.22 13.95
C ALA A 88 -29.19 -54.61 13.87
N CYS A 89 -27.90 -54.68 14.18
CA CYS A 89 -27.09 -55.89 14.29
C CYS A 89 -25.83 -55.56 15.14
N THR A 90 -24.90 -56.51 15.31
CA THR A 90 -23.66 -56.29 16.07
C THR A 90 -22.93 -55.05 15.56
N ASP A 91 -22.54 -54.15 16.48
CA ASP A 91 -21.88 -52.86 16.22
C ASP A 91 -22.70 -51.81 15.40
N TRP A 92 -24.00 -52.01 15.17
CA TRP A 92 -24.83 -51.06 14.40
C TRP A 92 -26.20 -50.76 15.01
N VAL A 93 -26.61 -49.49 14.95
CA VAL A 93 -27.99 -49.02 15.19
C VAL A 93 -28.60 -48.47 13.90
N LYS A 94 -29.94 -48.48 13.76
CA LYS A 94 -30.64 -47.92 12.60
C LYS A 94 -31.88 -47.11 12.91
N LEU A 95 -32.26 -46.24 11.98
CA LEU A 95 -33.57 -45.62 11.90
C LEU A 95 -34.02 -45.51 10.43
N THR A 96 -35.25 -45.94 10.14
CA THR A 96 -35.89 -45.68 8.84
C THR A 96 -36.67 -44.38 8.92
N VAL A 97 -36.35 -43.46 8.01
CA VAL A 97 -36.93 -42.13 7.89
C VAL A 97 -37.81 -42.09 6.63
N PRO A 98 -39.11 -41.72 6.74
CA PRO A 98 -39.91 -41.37 5.57
C PRO A 98 -39.49 -40.00 5.03
N LEU A 99 -39.22 -39.94 3.72
CA LEU A 99 -38.78 -38.75 2.99
C LEU A 99 -39.88 -38.17 2.09
N GLY A 100 -40.92 -38.94 1.80
CA GLY A 100 -42.06 -38.51 1.00
C GLY A 100 -41.68 -38.31 -0.47
N GLY A 101 -41.37 -37.06 -0.83
CA GLY A 101 -40.87 -36.67 -2.16
C GLY A 101 -39.45 -36.09 -2.15
N ALA A 102 -38.78 -36.05 -0.99
CA ALA A 102 -37.42 -35.53 -0.88
C ALA A 102 -36.37 -36.50 -1.45
N SER A 103 -35.30 -35.95 -2.01
CA SER A 103 -34.16 -36.66 -2.59
C SER A 103 -33.21 -37.30 -1.57
N GLY A 104 -33.35 -36.93 -0.30
CA GLY A 104 -32.45 -37.30 0.78
C GLY A 104 -32.81 -36.59 2.08
N LEU A 105 -31.88 -36.62 3.04
CA LEU A 105 -31.96 -35.97 4.33
C LEU A 105 -30.60 -35.44 4.77
N LYS A 106 -30.60 -34.30 5.47
CA LYS A 106 -29.46 -33.86 6.28
C LYS A 106 -29.59 -34.43 7.68
N ALA A 107 -28.48 -34.89 8.25
CA ALA A 107 -28.47 -35.65 9.50
C ALA A 107 -27.26 -35.33 10.40
N THR A 108 -27.43 -35.53 11.70
CA THR A 108 -26.38 -35.63 12.71
C THR A 108 -26.75 -36.68 13.75
N PHE A 109 -25.76 -37.29 14.39
CA PHE A 109 -25.96 -38.32 15.39
C PHE A 109 -25.59 -37.77 16.77
N ASN A 110 -26.25 -38.24 17.83
CA ASN A 110 -25.87 -37.85 19.19
C ASN A 110 -26.28 -38.87 20.25
N ASN A 111 -25.70 -38.73 21.44
CA ASN A 111 -25.93 -39.63 22.58
C ASN A 111 -27.21 -39.36 23.38
N GLY A 112 -28.05 -38.38 22.98
CA GLY A 112 -29.23 -37.94 23.73
C GLY A 112 -28.95 -37.00 24.91
N SER A 113 -27.69 -36.72 25.23
CA SER A 113 -27.26 -35.89 26.37
C SER A 113 -26.21 -34.82 26.01
N GLY A 114 -26.16 -34.43 24.73
CA GLY A 114 -25.37 -33.29 24.26
C GLY A 114 -23.99 -33.63 23.68
N THR A 115 -23.60 -34.90 23.58
CA THR A 115 -22.44 -35.31 22.78
C THR A 115 -22.89 -35.67 21.36
N TRP A 116 -22.33 -34.98 20.37
CA TRP A 116 -22.72 -35.08 18.96
C TRP A 116 -21.61 -35.68 18.11
N ASP A 117 -22.01 -36.46 17.11
CA ASP A 117 -21.28 -36.62 15.86
C ASP A 117 -22.00 -35.81 14.76
N ASN A 118 -21.39 -34.69 14.43
CA ASN A 118 -21.76 -33.80 13.34
C ASN A 118 -20.63 -33.72 12.31
N ASN A 119 -20.02 -34.84 11.92
CA ASN A 119 -19.08 -34.93 10.80
C ASN A 119 -18.04 -33.79 10.75
N ALA A 120 -17.34 -33.57 11.88
CA ALA A 120 -16.40 -32.46 12.09
C ALA A 120 -16.99 -31.04 11.83
N GLY A 121 -18.22 -30.79 12.29
CA GLY A 121 -18.90 -29.49 12.19
C GLY A 121 -19.85 -29.34 10.99
N LYS A 122 -20.16 -30.42 10.25
CA LYS A 122 -21.07 -30.45 9.10
C LYS A 122 -22.21 -31.44 9.34
N ASN A 123 -23.39 -31.13 8.82
CA ASN A 123 -24.44 -32.15 8.75
C ASN A 123 -24.01 -33.22 7.72
N TYR A 124 -24.22 -34.49 8.04
CA TYR A 124 -24.18 -35.55 7.04
C TYR A 124 -25.25 -35.29 5.99
N ASP A 125 -24.89 -35.46 4.72
CA ASP A 125 -25.81 -35.40 3.59
C ASP A 125 -26.06 -36.85 3.15
N LEU A 126 -27.27 -37.35 3.39
CA LEU A 126 -27.63 -38.75 3.23
C LEU A 126 -28.71 -38.85 2.13
N GLY A 127 -28.55 -39.78 1.19
CA GLY A 127 -29.50 -39.97 0.09
C GLY A 127 -30.78 -40.72 0.48
N THR A 128 -31.21 -41.64 -0.38
CA THR A 128 -32.34 -42.55 -0.13
C THR A 128 -31.87 -44.01 -0.07
N GLY A 129 -32.73 -44.92 0.40
CA GLY A 129 -32.39 -46.34 0.53
C GLY A 129 -31.62 -46.68 1.80
N ASN A 130 -30.79 -47.72 1.77
CA ASN A 130 -29.98 -48.15 2.92
C ASN A 130 -28.65 -47.39 2.94
N ILE A 131 -28.33 -46.76 4.07
CA ILE A 131 -27.22 -45.80 4.20
C ILE A 131 -26.44 -46.11 5.47
N THR A 132 -25.14 -46.40 5.35
CA THR A 132 -24.24 -46.58 6.49
C THR A 132 -23.46 -45.30 6.78
N VAL A 133 -23.35 -44.96 8.06
CA VAL A 133 -22.43 -43.94 8.56
C VAL A 133 -21.49 -44.55 9.60
N LYS A 134 -20.18 -44.48 9.33
CA LYS A 134 -19.13 -45.01 10.19
C LYS A 134 -17.92 -44.09 10.15
N ASP A 135 -17.53 -43.57 11.31
CA ASP A 135 -16.33 -42.73 11.48
C ASP A 135 -16.22 -41.54 10.52
N GLY A 136 -17.36 -40.87 10.22
CA GLY A 136 -17.42 -39.77 9.24
C GLY A 136 -17.69 -40.19 7.80
N VAL A 137 -17.52 -41.48 7.47
CA VAL A 137 -17.72 -42.03 6.12
C VAL A 137 -19.19 -42.40 5.91
N VAL A 138 -19.79 -41.91 4.82
CA VAL A 138 -21.13 -42.29 4.34
C VAL A 138 -21.00 -43.28 3.20
N ALA A 139 -21.70 -44.40 3.24
CA ALA A 139 -21.86 -45.33 2.13
C ALA A 139 -23.33 -45.79 2.00
N HIS A 140 -23.71 -46.38 0.87
CA HIS A 140 -25.08 -46.82 0.60
C HIS A 140 -25.16 -48.35 0.60
N SER A 141 -25.26 -48.95 1.79
CA SER A 141 -25.35 -50.41 2.01
C SER A 141 -26.23 -50.75 3.22
N ASP A 142 -26.61 -52.03 3.35
CA ASP A 142 -27.21 -52.57 4.58
C ASP A 142 -26.16 -53.42 5.31
N PRO A 143 -25.56 -52.95 6.43
CA PRO A 143 -24.51 -53.66 7.14
C PRO A 143 -25.04 -54.89 7.91
N CYS A 144 -26.37 -55.08 7.94
CA CYS A 144 -27.05 -56.19 8.59
C CYS A 144 -27.66 -57.18 7.57
N ALA A 145 -27.60 -56.88 6.27
CA ALA A 145 -27.88 -57.85 5.23
C ALA A 145 -26.72 -58.86 5.17
N GLY A 146 -27.02 -60.14 5.32
CA GLY A 146 -26.02 -61.19 5.12
C GLY A 146 -25.47 -61.12 3.70
N THR A 147 -24.14 -61.03 3.59
CA THR A 147 -23.35 -60.90 2.36
C THR A 147 -23.62 -59.65 1.50
N ASP A 148 -23.06 -58.51 1.93
CA ASP A 148 -22.24 -57.74 0.98
C ASP A 148 -21.14 -58.71 0.46
N PRO A 149 -20.81 -58.74 -0.86
CA PRO A 149 -19.70 -59.55 -1.33
C PRO A 149 -18.42 -59.08 -0.65
N GLU A 150 -17.74 -59.98 0.06
CA GLU A 150 -16.43 -59.73 0.66
C GLU A 150 -15.51 -59.20 -0.45
N GLU A 151 -14.94 -58.01 -0.26
CA GLU A 151 -14.14 -57.39 -1.32
C GLU A 151 -12.94 -58.30 -1.64
N PRO A 152 -12.82 -58.80 -2.88
CA PRO A 152 -11.72 -59.68 -3.24
C PRO A 152 -10.38 -59.00 -2.99
N ALA A 153 -9.38 -59.75 -2.54
CA ALA A 153 -8.03 -59.23 -2.38
C ALA A 153 -7.56 -58.58 -3.72
N PRO A 154 -7.10 -57.30 -3.70
CA PRO A 154 -6.70 -56.60 -4.91
C PRO A 154 -5.67 -57.38 -5.73
N GLY A 155 -5.89 -57.48 -7.05
CA GLY A 155 -4.98 -58.19 -7.96
C GLY A 155 -5.23 -59.69 -8.14
N GLY A 156 -6.37 -60.22 -7.67
CA GLY A 156 -6.80 -61.58 -8.04
C GLY A 156 -7.05 -61.73 -9.55
N PRO A 157 -6.78 -62.90 -10.16
CA PRO A 157 -6.74 -63.08 -11.62
C PRO A 157 -8.07 -62.81 -12.35
N ASN A 158 -9.20 -62.88 -11.65
CA ASN A 158 -10.54 -62.62 -12.18
C ASN A 158 -11.22 -61.40 -11.51
N THR A 159 -10.44 -60.38 -11.13
CA THR A 159 -10.94 -59.18 -10.44
C THR A 159 -10.65 -57.90 -11.22
N THR A 160 -11.47 -56.86 -11.02
CA THR A 160 -11.17 -55.47 -11.42
C THR A 160 -11.08 -54.61 -10.17
N SER A 161 -9.90 -54.02 -9.91
CA SER A 161 -9.73 -53.00 -8.86
C SER A 161 -9.82 -51.61 -9.49
N VAL A 162 -10.92 -50.91 -9.23
CA VAL A 162 -11.21 -49.58 -9.79
C VAL A 162 -10.79 -48.50 -8.80
N TYR A 163 -9.93 -47.57 -9.22
CA TYR A 163 -9.63 -46.33 -8.50
C TYR A 163 -10.27 -45.15 -9.25
N TYR A 164 -11.06 -44.33 -8.56
CA TYR A 164 -11.78 -43.20 -9.14
C TYR A 164 -11.34 -41.89 -8.48
N ALA A 165 -10.98 -40.89 -9.29
CA ALA A 165 -10.50 -39.61 -8.81
C ALA A 165 -11.66 -38.71 -8.34
N THR A 166 -11.67 -38.34 -7.06
CA THR A 166 -12.71 -37.47 -6.49
C THR A 166 -12.41 -35.99 -6.68
N SER A 167 -11.13 -35.61 -6.80
CA SER A 167 -10.69 -34.21 -6.94
C SER A 167 -11.22 -33.50 -8.19
N THR A 168 -11.51 -34.25 -9.25
CA THR A 168 -11.97 -33.72 -10.55
C THR A 168 -13.50 -33.58 -10.66
N VAL A 169 -14.25 -34.23 -9.75
CA VAL A 169 -15.73 -34.18 -9.72
C VAL A 169 -16.31 -33.59 -8.42
N GLY A 170 -15.48 -33.40 -7.38
CA GLY A 170 -15.87 -32.75 -6.13
C GLY A 170 -16.77 -33.61 -5.22
N TRP A 171 -16.77 -34.94 -5.39
CA TRP A 171 -17.65 -35.84 -4.64
C TRP A 171 -16.98 -36.35 -3.36
N SER A 172 -17.70 -36.26 -2.23
CA SER A 172 -17.28 -36.80 -0.92
C SER A 172 -17.61 -38.29 -0.75
N THR A 173 -18.54 -38.80 -1.56
CA THR A 173 -19.03 -40.18 -1.56
C THR A 173 -19.13 -40.63 -3.01
N VAL A 174 -18.73 -41.86 -3.31
CA VAL A 174 -18.84 -42.42 -4.67
C VAL A 174 -19.35 -43.85 -4.59
N ASN A 175 -20.35 -44.18 -5.39
CA ASN A 175 -20.77 -45.55 -5.64
C ASN A 175 -20.34 -45.97 -7.05
N LEU A 176 -19.86 -47.21 -7.16
CA LEU A 176 -19.65 -47.91 -8.42
C LEU A 176 -20.93 -48.70 -8.74
N HIS A 177 -21.70 -48.24 -9.73
CA HIS A 177 -22.81 -48.99 -10.30
C HIS A 177 -22.29 -49.74 -11.53
N TYR A 178 -22.39 -51.07 -11.56
CA TYR A 178 -21.68 -51.87 -12.56
C TYR A 178 -22.43 -53.13 -13.00
N ARG A 179 -22.03 -53.67 -14.15
CA ARG A 179 -22.31 -55.05 -14.60
C ARG A 179 -21.05 -55.70 -15.16
N PRO A 180 -20.64 -56.90 -14.71
CA PRO A 180 -19.68 -57.72 -15.47
C PRO A 180 -20.20 -57.96 -16.89
N HIS A 181 -19.32 -58.11 -17.88
CA HIS A 181 -19.77 -58.35 -19.26
C HIS A 181 -20.62 -59.62 -19.37
N GLY A 182 -21.86 -59.48 -19.86
CA GLY A 182 -22.87 -60.55 -19.91
C GLY A 182 -23.69 -60.75 -18.63
N GLY A 183 -23.38 -60.01 -17.56
CA GLY A 183 -24.13 -60.02 -16.29
C GLY A 183 -25.20 -58.94 -16.18
N ALA A 184 -25.93 -58.96 -15.05
CA ALA A 184 -26.89 -57.94 -14.68
C ALA A 184 -26.21 -56.71 -14.03
N TRP A 185 -26.87 -55.55 -14.07
CA TRP A 185 -26.47 -54.37 -13.30
C TRP A 185 -26.74 -54.58 -11.81
N THR A 186 -25.84 -54.06 -10.97
CA THR A 186 -26.11 -53.79 -9.55
C THR A 186 -27.40 -52.96 -9.39
N ALA A 187 -28.11 -53.09 -8.26
CA ALA A 187 -29.21 -52.16 -7.96
C ALA A 187 -28.69 -50.71 -7.86
N VAL A 188 -29.52 -49.71 -8.18
CA VAL A 188 -29.21 -48.29 -7.98
C VAL A 188 -29.25 -47.98 -6.47
N PRO A 189 -28.28 -47.23 -5.89
CA PRO A 189 -27.22 -46.43 -6.52
C PRO A 189 -25.90 -47.16 -6.83
N GLY A 190 -25.84 -48.48 -6.77
CA GLY A 190 -24.60 -49.25 -6.92
C GLY A 190 -23.94 -49.53 -5.58
N VAL A 191 -22.67 -49.94 -5.62
CA VAL A 191 -21.90 -50.37 -4.43
C VAL A 191 -20.92 -49.26 -4.02
N GLY A 192 -20.89 -48.91 -2.73
CA GLY A 192 -20.00 -47.86 -2.23
C GLY A 192 -18.51 -48.14 -2.45
N MET A 193 -17.77 -47.13 -2.89
CA MET A 193 -16.31 -47.13 -3.00
C MET A 193 -15.68 -46.59 -1.70
N GLU A 194 -14.59 -47.20 -1.25
CA GLU A 194 -13.88 -46.82 -0.03
C GLU A 194 -12.81 -45.76 -0.30
N ALA A 195 -12.44 -44.96 0.70
CA ALA A 195 -11.32 -44.02 0.58
C ALA A 195 -9.99 -44.79 0.40
N ALA A 196 -9.22 -44.44 -0.63
CA ALA A 196 -7.95 -45.10 -0.93
C ALA A 196 -6.75 -44.24 -0.48
N CYS A 197 -6.74 -42.97 -0.89
CA CYS A 197 -5.80 -41.94 -0.46
C CYS A 197 -6.33 -40.55 -0.85
N THR A 198 -5.58 -39.48 -0.56
CA THR A 198 -5.99 -38.10 -0.86
C THR A 198 -6.38 -37.92 -2.34
N GLY A 199 -7.66 -37.64 -2.59
CA GLY A 199 -8.21 -37.44 -3.94
C GLY A 199 -8.64 -38.70 -4.70
N TRP A 200 -8.56 -39.89 -4.08
CA TRP A 200 -8.91 -41.17 -4.70
C TRP A 200 -9.77 -42.06 -3.80
N VAL A 201 -10.80 -42.67 -4.39
CA VAL A 201 -11.58 -43.77 -3.81
C VAL A 201 -11.39 -45.03 -4.63
N ARG A 202 -11.60 -46.21 -4.03
CA ARG A 202 -11.43 -47.51 -4.72
C ARG A 202 -12.54 -48.51 -4.43
N ARG A 203 -12.70 -49.49 -5.32
CA ARG A 203 -13.46 -50.73 -5.07
C ARG A 203 -12.94 -51.86 -5.95
N THR A 204 -12.77 -53.05 -5.38
CA THR A 204 -12.49 -54.28 -6.13
C THR A 204 -13.77 -55.06 -6.37
N VAL A 205 -13.92 -55.56 -7.60
CA VAL A 205 -15.07 -56.33 -8.09
C VAL A 205 -14.60 -57.70 -8.56
N ASP A 206 -15.30 -58.76 -8.17
CA ASP A 206 -15.17 -60.09 -8.77
C ASP A 206 -15.91 -60.13 -10.12
N LEU A 207 -15.22 -60.58 -11.16
CA LEU A 207 -15.76 -60.71 -12.52
C LEU A 207 -16.29 -62.12 -12.81
N GLY A 208 -16.02 -63.11 -11.94
CA GLY A 208 -16.32 -64.52 -12.18
C GLY A 208 -15.54 -65.07 -13.38
N SER A 209 -16.20 -65.23 -14.52
CA SER A 209 -15.58 -65.62 -15.81
C SER A 209 -15.54 -64.49 -16.85
N ALA A 210 -16.01 -63.29 -16.51
CA ALA A 210 -15.93 -62.14 -17.41
C ALA A 210 -14.51 -61.53 -17.43
N THR A 211 -14.14 -60.92 -18.55
CA THR A 211 -12.83 -60.26 -18.76
C THR A 211 -12.83 -58.76 -18.43
N GLY A 212 -13.96 -58.25 -17.94
CA GLY A 212 -14.19 -56.85 -17.59
C GLY A 212 -15.65 -56.58 -17.26
N LEU A 213 -15.95 -55.32 -16.97
CA LEU A 213 -17.26 -54.83 -16.59
C LEU A 213 -17.60 -53.50 -17.30
N GLN A 214 -18.89 -53.19 -17.39
CA GLN A 214 -19.37 -51.83 -17.64
C GLN A 214 -19.75 -51.16 -16.33
N ALA A 215 -19.45 -49.87 -16.20
CA ALA A 215 -19.62 -49.10 -14.98
C ALA A 215 -20.13 -47.68 -15.23
N THR A 216 -20.83 -47.14 -14.24
CA THR A 216 -21.04 -45.71 -14.05
C THR A 216 -20.79 -45.37 -12.58
N PHE A 217 -20.41 -44.12 -12.33
CA PHE A 217 -20.16 -43.64 -10.97
C PHE A 217 -21.25 -42.65 -10.59
N ASN A 218 -21.59 -42.57 -9.31
CA ASN A 218 -22.50 -41.55 -8.80
C ASN A 218 -22.18 -41.19 -7.36
N ASN A 219 -22.71 -40.07 -6.89
CA ASN A 219 -22.53 -39.60 -5.52
C ASN A 219 -23.56 -40.14 -4.50
N GLY A 220 -24.41 -41.09 -4.88
CA GLY A 220 -25.56 -41.57 -4.10
C GLY A 220 -26.80 -40.68 -4.15
N ASN A 221 -26.63 -39.38 -4.44
CA ASN A 221 -27.69 -38.37 -4.44
C ASN A 221 -28.14 -38.01 -5.86
N GLY A 222 -28.20 -39.01 -6.76
CA GLY A 222 -28.73 -38.86 -8.11
C GLY A 222 -27.85 -38.11 -9.12
N VAL A 223 -26.63 -37.69 -8.77
CA VAL A 223 -25.66 -37.12 -9.72
C VAL A 223 -24.76 -38.22 -10.25
N TRP A 224 -24.76 -38.41 -11.57
CA TRP A 224 -24.05 -39.50 -12.26
C TRP A 224 -22.91 -39.00 -13.14
N ASP A 225 -21.85 -39.80 -13.21
CA ASP A 225 -20.85 -39.77 -14.26
C ASP A 225 -20.95 -41.08 -15.04
N ASN A 226 -21.63 -40.98 -16.18
CA ASN A 226 -21.91 -42.08 -17.10
C ASN A 226 -21.11 -41.93 -18.41
N ASN A 227 -19.94 -41.29 -18.35
CA ASN A 227 -19.07 -41.07 -19.50
C ASN A 227 -19.79 -40.39 -20.68
N ASN A 228 -20.48 -39.27 -20.41
CA ASN A 228 -21.35 -38.57 -21.36
C ASN A 228 -22.40 -39.48 -22.03
N GLY A 229 -23.01 -40.39 -21.27
CA GLY A 229 -24.08 -41.28 -21.73
C GLY A 229 -23.62 -42.55 -22.45
N SER A 230 -22.34 -42.92 -22.37
CA SER A 230 -21.77 -44.10 -23.06
C SER A 230 -21.35 -45.26 -22.14
N ASP A 231 -21.46 -45.07 -20.82
CA ASP A 231 -20.88 -45.90 -19.75
C ASP A 231 -19.33 -45.99 -19.84
N TYR A 232 -18.71 -46.42 -18.74
CA TYR A 232 -17.31 -46.82 -18.71
C TYR A 232 -17.19 -48.32 -19.01
N THR A 233 -16.11 -48.72 -19.69
CA THR A 233 -15.73 -50.13 -19.85
C THR A 233 -14.40 -50.34 -19.14
N LEU A 234 -14.37 -51.17 -18.10
CA LEU A 234 -13.21 -51.38 -17.23
C LEU A 234 -12.78 -52.86 -17.33
N PRO A 235 -11.55 -53.17 -17.78
CA PRO A 235 -11.07 -54.55 -17.92
C PRO A 235 -10.69 -55.16 -16.56
N ALA A 236 -10.39 -56.47 -16.56
CA ALA A 236 -9.73 -57.13 -15.44
C ALA A 236 -8.37 -56.46 -15.08
N GLY A 237 -8.01 -56.49 -13.80
CA GLY A 237 -6.82 -55.84 -13.23
C GLY A 237 -7.08 -54.46 -12.62
N LEU A 238 -6.01 -53.75 -12.24
CA LEU A 238 -6.09 -52.41 -11.67
C LEU A 238 -6.36 -51.38 -12.77
N THR A 239 -7.41 -50.58 -12.58
CA THR A 239 -7.82 -49.53 -13.52
C THR A 239 -8.06 -48.21 -12.78
N THR A 240 -7.52 -47.10 -13.29
CA THR A 240 -7.86 -45.75 -12.79
C THR A 240 -8.85 -45.05 -13.72
N VAL A 241 -9.77 -44.30 -13.14
CA VAL A 241 -10.70 -43.41 -13.83
C VAL A 241 -10.52 -41.99 -13.29
N LYS A 242 -10.06 -41.08 -14.14
CA LYS A 242 -9.82 -39.67 -13.83
C LYS A 242 -10.13 -38.82 -15.05
N ASP A 243 -10.77 -37.66 -14.89
CA ASP A 243 -11.14 -36.76 -16.00
C ASP A 243 -11.90 -37.47 -17.14
N ARG A 244 -12.78 -38.43 -16.76
CA ARG A 244 -13.49 -39.38 -17.65
C ARG A 244 -12.62 -40.29 -18.52
N LYS A 245 -11.31 -40.35 -18.25
CA LYS A 245 -10.37 -41.24 -18.94
C LYS A 245 -10.15 -42.52 -18.11
N VAL A 246 -10.43 -43.66 -18.74
CA VAL A 246 -10.05 -44.98 -18.22
C VAL A 246 -8.59 -45.26 -18.56
N THR A 247 -7.80 -45.66 -17.57
CA THR A 247 -6.43 -46.17 -17.77
C THR A 247 -6.35 -47.59 -17.22
N ALA A 248 -6.36 -48.57 -18.12
CA ALA A 248 -6.22 -49.99 -17.80
C ALA A 248 -4.79 -50.33 -17.37
N THR A 249 -4.62 -51.37 -16.54
CA THR A 249 -3.32 -51.82 -15.99
C THR A 249 -2.52 -50.67 -15.36
N ALA A 250 -3.22 -49.78 -14.65
CA ALA A 250 -2.60 -48.64 -13.99
C ALA A 250 -1.70 -49.09 -12.82
N LYS A 251 -0.70 -48.27 -12.47
CA LYS A 251 -0.05 -48.35 -11.15
C LYS A 251 -1.05 -47.90 -10.08
N ASP A 252 -0.92 -48.43 -8.86
CA ASP A 252 -1.75 -47.98 -7.72
C ASP A 252 -1.46 -46.48 -7.44
N PRO A 253 -2.45 -45.58 -7.58
CA PRO A 253 -2.26 -44.14 -7.34
C PRO A 253 -2.11 -43.79 -5.85
N CYS A 254 -2.26 -44.78 -4.97
CA CYS A 254 -2.13 -44.68 -3.52
C CYS A 254 -0.96 -45.52 -2.97
N ALA A 255 -0.08 -46.02 -3.84
CA ALA A 255 1.20 -46.58 -3.39
C ALA A 255 1.97 -45.53 -2.59
N ALA A 256 2.62 -45.94 -1.50
CA ALA A 256 3.59 -45.10 -0.84
C ALA A 256 4.75 -44.84 -1.83
N GLU A 257 4.97 -43.58 -2.18
CA GLU A 257 6.12 -43.15 -2.96
C GLU A 257 7.41 -43.61 -2.27
N GLU A 258 8.32 -44.23 -3.04
CA GLU A 258 9.66 -44.58 -2.56
C GLU A 258 10.34 -43.33 -1.99
N PRO A 259 11.06 -43.44 -0.85
CA PRO A 259 11.73 -42.31 -0.22
C PRO A 259 12.56 -41.53 -1.23
N ASP A 260 12.48 -40.21 -1.14
CA ASP A 260 13.24 -39.36 -2.04
C ASP A 260 14.72 -39.47 -1.74
N THR A 261 15.46 -39.98 -2.72
CA THR A 261 16.90 -40.25 -2.63
C THR A 261 17.64 -39.73 -3.86
N GLU A 262 16.93 -39.20 -4.86
CA GLU A 262 17.54 -38.40 -5.91
C GLU A 262 17.84 -37.01 -5.32
N ALA A 263 18.95 -36.42 -5.72
CA ALA A 263 19.34 -35.10 -5.25
C ALA A 263 19.13 -34.11 -6.39
N PRO A 264 18.75 -32.85 -6.10
CA PRO A 264 18.57 -31.85 -7.12
C PRO A 264 19.79 -31.73 -8.04
N SER A 265 19.53 -31.32 -9.28
CA SER A 265 20.60 -30.89 -10.18
C SER A 265 21.46 -29.79 -9.52
N ALA A 266 22.76 -29.79 -9.79
CA ALA A 266 23.65 -28.73 -9.30
C ALA A 266 23.25 -27.37 -9.91
N PRO A 267 23.14 -26.29 -9.10
CA PRO A 267 22.84 -24.95 -9.61
C PRO A 267 23.81 -24.53 -10.72
N THR A 268 23.27 -24.06 -11.84
CA THR A 268 24.05 -23.71 -13.03
C THR A 268 24.10 -22.20 -13.27
N ALA A 269 25.03 -21.78 -14.13
CA ALA A 269 25.27 -20.38 -14.49
C ALA A 269 25.41 -19.41 -13.29
N VAL A 270 25.97 -19.91 -12.18
CA VAL A 270 26.25 -19.10 -10.99
C VAL A 270 27.16 -17.94 -11.36
N LYS A 271 26.70 -16.72 -11.08
CA LYS A 271 27.40 -15.45 -11.29
C LYS A 271 27.57 -14.79 -9.94
N ALA A 272 28.69 -14.09 -9.78
CA ALA A 272 28.98 -13.23 -8.65
C ALA A 272 29.46 -11.90 -9.23
N ALA A 273 28.73 -10.83 -8.95
CA ALA A 273 29.06 -9.48 -9.38
C ALA A 273 29.29 -8.60 -8.14
N ALA A 274 30.46 -7.98 -8.05
CA ALA A 274 30.75 -7.03 -6.98
C ALA A 274 30.05 -5.69 -7.25
N ASP A 275 29.39 -5.13 -6.24
CA ASP A 275 28.89 -3.76 -6.20
C ASP A 275 29.44 -3.09 -4.93
N GLY A 276 30.53 -2.32 -5.09
CA GLY A 276 31.32 -1.78 -3.98
C GLY A 276 31.82 -2.88 -3.04
N VAL A 277 31.39 -2.83 -1.78
CA VAL A 277 31.67 -3.83 -0.72
C VAL A 277 30.51 -4.81 -0.50
N SER A 278 29.73 -5.04 -1.54
CA SER A 278 28.73 -6.11 -1.61
C SER A 278 29.01 -7.00 -2.82
N VAL A 279 28.49 -8.22 -2.81
CA VAL A 279 28.46 -9.11 -3.97
C VAL A 279 27.04 -9.61 -4.17
N LEU A 280 26.49 -9.39 -5.36
CA LEU A 280 25.27 -10.01 -5.81
C LEU A 280 25.61 -11.36 -6.45
N VAL A 281 25.04 -12.43 -5.90
CA VAL A 281 25.16 -13.80 -6.40
C VAL A 281 23.84 -14.22 -7.02
N SER A 282 23.85 -14.76 -8.23
CA SER A 282 22.65 -15.25 -8.92
C SER A 282 22.95 -16.52 -9.71
N TRP A 283 21.94 -17.37 -9.91
CA TRP A 283 22.06 -18.65 -10.62
C TRP A 283 20.74 -19.02 -11.31
N GLU A 284 20.79 -19.98 -12.23
CA GLU A 284 19.58 -20.54 -12.82
C GLU A 284 18.95 -21.58 -11.87
N PRO A 285 17.59 -21.68 -11.82
CA PRO A 285 16.92 -22.66 -10.97
C PRO A 285 17.40 -24.09 -11.24
N SER A 286 17.69 -24.84 -10.18
CA SER A 286 17.89 -26.29 -10.26
C SER A 286 16.57 -27.00 -10.52
N THR A 287 16.60 -28.00 -11.40
CA THR A 287 15.54 -29.02 -11.51
C THR A 287 15.80 -30.18 -10.56
N ASP A 288 14.73 -30.86 -10.18
CA ASP A 288 14.68 -32.03 -9.31
C ASP A 288 13.41 -32.82 -9.68
N ASP A 289 13.31 -34.12 -9.40
CA ASP A 289 12.12 -34.91 -9.77
C ASP A 289 10.93 -34.64 -8.83
N ARG A 290 11.16 -34.16 -7.61
CA ARG A 290 10.12 -33.79 -6.64
C ARG A 290 10.10 -32.32 -6.23
N GLY A 291 11.20 -31.58 -6.44
CA GLY A 291 11.26 -30.13 -6.44
C GLY A 291 12.19 -29.51 -5.38
N VAL A 292 12.91 -28.46 -5.80
CA VAL A 292 13.86 -27.72 -4.94
C VAL A 292 13.12 -26.76 -4.00
N THR A 293 13.40 -26.84 -2.71
CA THR A 293 12.78 -25.99 -1.67
C THR A 293 13.65 -24.80 -1.26
N LYS A 294 14.98 -24.93 -1.34
CA LYS A 294 15.93 -23.88 -0.97
C LYS A 294 17.29 -24.07 -1.65
N TYR A 295 18.12 -23.04 -1.56
CA TYR A 295 19.51 -23.06 -1.98
C TYR A 295 20.43 -22.70 -0.82
N GLN A 296 21.52 -23.45 -0.67
CA GLN A 296 22.58 -23.19 0.30
C GLN A 296 23.77 -22.55 -0.40
N ILE A 297 24.10 -21.31 -0.02
CA ILE A 297 25.24 -20.55 -0.53
C ILE A 297 26.40 -20.69 0.44
N THR A 298 27.54 -21.14 -0.06
CA THR A 298 28.82 -21.14 0.65
C THR A 298 29.71 -20.04 0.07
N ARG A 299 30.00 -19.02 0.89
CA ARG A 299 31.03 -18.02 0.63
C ARG A 299 32.35 -18.44 1.26
N THR A 300 33.43 -18.25 0.54
CA THR A 300 34.81 -18.31 1.05
C THR A 300 35.57 -17.05 0.62
N GLY A 301 36.48 -16.55 1.46
CA GLY A 301 37.22 -15.31 1.22
C GLY A 301 37.08 -14.30 2.37
N GLY A 302 37.96 -13.29 2.39
CA GLY A 302 38.10 -12.33 3.49
C GLY A 302 38.60 -12.94 4.81
N THR A 303 38.92 -12.08 5.77
CA THR A 303 39.40 -12.46 7.12
C THR A 303 38.37 -13.23 7.94
N LYS A 304 37.08 -13.07 7.63
CA LYS A 304 35.97 -13.78 8.29
C LYS A 304 35.82 -15.26 7.87
N GLY A 305 36.57 -15.72 6.87
CA GLY A 305 36.56 -17.12 6.44
C GLY A 305 35.25 -17.57 5.79
N THR A 306 34.94 -18.87 5.95
CA THR A 306 33.76 -19.50 5.33
C THR A 306 32.46 -19.05 6.00
N PHE A 307 31.47 -18.69 5.19
CA PHE A 307 30.11 -18.38 5.62
C PHE A 307 29.12 -19.20 4.78
N VAL A 308 28.11 -19.77 5.45
CA VAL A 308 27.08 -20.60 4.81
C VAL A 308 25.71 -20.06 5.21
N THR A 309 24.82 -19.87 4.23
CA THR A 309 23.43 -19.45 4.46
C THR A 309 22.49 -20.14 3.48
N ASP A 310 21.27 -20.40 3.93
CA ASP A 310 20.18 -20.90 3.09
C ASP A 310 19.30 -19.72 2.62
N VAL A 311 18.76 -19.79 1.40
CA VAL A 311 17.76 -18.85 0.85
C VAL A 311 16.69 -19.58 0.02
N GLY A 312 15.51 -18.97 -0.12
CA GLY A 312 14.41 -19.48 -0.96
C GLY A 312 14.37 -18.91 -2.40
N SER A 313 15.34 -18.08 -2.78
CA SER A 313 15.42 -17.37 -4.07
C SER A 313 16.65 -17.80 -4.89
N THR A 314 16.66 -17.60 -6.20
CA THR A 314 17.84 -17.84 -7.06
C THR A 314 18.82 -16.66 -7.13
N VAL A 315 18.69 -15.73 -6.18
CA VAL A 315 19.50 -14.53 -6.02
C VAL A 315 19.78 -14.33 -4.53
N PHE A 316 21.02 -13.96 -4.20
CA PHE A 316 21.49 -13.66 -2.85
C PHE A 316 22.40 -12.41 -2.88
N ALA A 317 22.09 -11.40 -2.07
CA ALA A 317 22.91 -10.20 -1.92
C ALA A 317 23.73 -10.28 -0.63
N ASP A 318 25.05 -10.34 -0.76
CA ASP A 318 25.98 -10.43 0.36
C ASP A 318 26.64 -9.07 0.62
N THR A 319 26.42 -8.48 1.78
CA THR A 319 26.73 -7.06 2.06
C THR A 319 27.72 -6.89 3.22
N GLY A 320 28.35 -5.72 3.30
CA GLY A 320 29.28 -5.39 4.40
C GLY A 320 30.59 -6.20 4.37
N LEU A 321 31.03 -6.55 3.17
CA LEU A 321 32.25 -7.32 2.92
C LEU A 321 33.52 -6.47 3.08
N GLU A 322 34.66 -7.13 3.14
CA GLU A 322 35.96 -6.46 3.09
C GLU A 322 36.20 -5.94 1.66
N ALA A 323 36.89 -4.81 1.54
CA ALA A 323 37.17 -4.18 0.25
C ALA A 323 38.39 -4.78 -0.45
N LYS A 324 38.47 -4.63 -1.78
CA LYS A 324 39.55 -5.18 -2.62
C LYS A 324 39.81 -6.65 -2.36
N THR A 325 38.77 -7.38 -1.96
CA THR A 325 38.84 -8.73 -1.42
C THR A 325 38.11 -9.68 -2.35
N ALA A 326 38.79 -10.73 -2.77
CA ALA A 326 38.19 -11.79 -3.57
C ALA A 326 37.33 -12.69 -2.68
N TYR A 327 36.06 -12.82 -3.06
CA TYR A 327 35.11 -13.77 -2.50
C TYR A 327 34.72 -14.79 -3.56
N ARG A 328 34.66 -16.05 -3.15
CA ARG A 328 34.26 -17.21 -3.96
C ARG A 328 32.97 -17.78 -3.38
N TYR A 329 31.94 -17.82 -4.20
CA TYR A 329 30.61 -18.33 -3.88
C TYR A 329 30.36 -19.63 -4.62
N THR A 330 29.80 -20.61 -3.93
CA THR A 330 29.21 -21.81 -4.52
C THR A 330 27.81 -22.03 -3.95
N VAL A 331 26.96 -22.68 -4.73
CA VAL A 331 25.55 -22.89 -4.40
C VAL A 331 25.23 -24.37 -4.50
N ARG A 332 24.42 -24.87 -3.57
CA ARG A 332 23.79 -26.19 -3.64
C ARG A 332 22.27 -26.02 -3.59
N ALA A 333 21.53 -26.82 -4.32
CA ALA A 333 20.09 -26.93 -4.20
C ALA A 333 19.74 -27.99 -3.15
N VAL A 334 18.60 -27.83 -2.47
CA VAL A 334 18.06 -28.78 -1.49
C VAL A 334 16.57 -28.96 -1.76
N ASP A 335 16.13 -30.22 -1.84
CA ASP A 335 14.72 -30.59 -2.06
C ASP A 335 13.89 -30.54 -0.76
N ALA A 336 12.72 -31.19 -0.75
CA ALA A 336 11.85 -31.32 0.42
C ALA A 336 12.22 -32.47 1.37
N ALA A 337 12.96 -33.47 0.90
CA ALA A 337 13.43 -34.61 1.71
C ALA A 337 14.76 -34.35 2.42
N GLY A 338 15.48 -33.30 2.00
CA GLY A 338 16.79 -32.93 2.49
C GLY A 338 17.96 -33.44 1.65
N ASN A 339 17.73 -33.99 0.45
CA ASN A 339 18.85 -34.33 -0.44
C ASN A 339 19.48 -33.04 -0.96
N VAL A 340 20.80 -33.02 -1.01
CA VAL A 340 21.60 -31.82 -1.34
C VAL A 340 22.34 -32.08 -2.63
N SER A 341 22.17 -31.18 -3.61
CA SER A 341 22.85 -31.28 -4.90
C SER A 341 24.37 -31.30 -4.77
N ALA A 342 25.04 -31.75 -5.83
CA ALA A 342 26.43 -31.42 -6.03
C ALA A 342 26.64 -29.89 -6.01
N GLU A 343 27.81 -29.47 -5.53
CA GLU A 343 28.19 -28.06 -5.45
C GLU A 343 28.35 -27.45 -6.84
N SER A 344 27.79 -26.26 -7.04
CA SER A 344 27.91 -25.53 -8.30
C SER A 344 29.37 -25.26 -8.70
N ALA A 345 29.58 -24.95 -9.97
CA ALA A 345 30.77 -24.20 -10.36
C ALA A 345 30.85 -22.90 -9.53
N ALA A 346 32.05 -22.51 -9.13
CA ALA A 346 32.25 -21.38 -8.24
C ALA A 346 32.27 -20.06 -9.00
N ALA A 347 31.49 -19.10 -8.51
CA ALA A 347 31.53 -17.73 -8.98
C ALA A 347 32.42 -16.89 -8.08
N THR A 348 33.33 -16.11 -8.66
CA THR A 348 34.24 -15.24 -7.91
C THR A 348 33.98 -13.77 -8.23
N ALA A 349 33.84 -12.95 -7.20
CA ALA A 349 33.80 -11.50 -7.31
C ALA A 349 34.88 -10.91 -6.41
N THR A 350 35.59 -9.90 -6.91
CA THR A 350 36.47 -9.08 -6.07
C THR A 350 35.76 -7.78 -5.76
N THR A 351 35.52 -7.51 -4.48
CA THR A 351 34.91 -6.25 -4.04
C THR A 351 35.74 -5.07 -4.50
N GLY A 352 35.08 -3.95 -4.79
CA GLY A 352 35.74 -2.70 -5.16
C GLY A 352 36.54 -2.10 -4.00
N GLU A 353 36.99 -0.86 -4.17
CA GLU A 353 37.42 -0.09 -3.00
C GLU A 353 36.26 -0.03 -1.99
N LYS A 354 36.57 0.01 -0.69
CA LYS A 354 35.56 0.45 0.29
C LYS A 354 35.30 1.88 -0.13
N PRO A 355 34.06 2.27 -0.50
CA PRO A 355 33.74 3.67 -0.66
C PRO A 355 34.25 4.35 0.60
N THR A 356 35.17 5.32 0.47
CA THR A 356 35.81 5.98 1.61
C THR A 356 34.70 6.28 2.58
N ALA A 357 34.72 5.65 3.77
CA ALA A 357 33.56 5.63 4.65
C ALA A 357 33.11 7.08 4.80
N PRO A 358 31.97 7.47 4.19
CA PRO A 358 31.66 8.87 4.02
C PRO A 358 31.62 9.46 5.41
N ALA A 359 32.32 10.58 5.61
CA ALA A 359 32.44 11.22 6.91
C ALA A 359 31.03 11.36 7.47
N THR A 360 30.72 10.59 8.52
CA THR A 360 29.34 10.19 8.86
C THR A 360 28.42 11.39 8.79
N GLY A 361 27.49 11.36 7.81
CA GLY A 361 26.87 12.54 7.23
C GLY A 361 26.64 13.65 8.25
N ALA A 362 27.48 14.68 8.23
CA ALA A 362 27.18 15.90 8.94
C ALA A 362 26.23 16.69 8.03
N PRO A 363 25.06 17.13 8.53
CA PRO A 363 24.18 18.04 7.80
C PRO A 363 24.99 19.21 7.23
N LEU A 364 24.73 19.62 5.99
CA LEU A 364 25.54 20.60 5.26
C LEU A 364 25.58 21.98 5.95
N GLY A 365 24.71 22.25 6.92
CA GLY A 365 24.87 23.34 7.88
C GLY A 365 24.71 24.74 7.30
N THR A 366 24.14 24.87 6.10
CA THR A 366 23.87 26.17 5.44
C THR A 366 22.43 26.64 5.68
N ASP A 367 22.19 27.95 5.61
CA ASP A 367 20.83 28.52 5.69
C ASP A 367 19.91 27.93 4.60
N PRO A 368 18.79 27.26 4.97
CA PRO A 368 17.93 26.54 4.02
C PRO A 368 17.29 27.44 2.95
N ARG A 369 17.18 28.76 3.18
CA ARG A 369 16.59 29.69 2.21
C ARG A 369 17.46 29.88 0.95
N LYS A 370 18.72 29.47 1.02
CA LYS A 370 19.64 29.39 -0.13
C LYS A 370 19.30 28.24 -1.07
N ASP A 371 18.59 27.22 -0.58
CA ASP A 371 18.49 25.90 -1.19
C ASP A 371 17.09 25.63 -1.75
N PRO A 372 16.86 25.87 -3.06
CA PRO A 372 15.64 25.46 -3.74
C PRO A 372 15.46 23.94 -3.63
N ILE A 373 14.22 23.49 -3.35
CA ILE A 373 13.88 22.11 -3.03
C ILE A 373 13.26 21.41 -4.24
N TYR A 374 13.73 20.20 -4.56
CA TYR A 374 13.09 19.30 -5.50
C TYR A 374 12.36 18.19 -4.73
N PHE A 375 11.04 18.12 -4.84
CA PHE A 375 10.20 17.16 -4.10
C PHE A 375 9.92 15.92 -4.96
N VAL A 376 10.38 14.76 -4.49
CA VAL A 376 10.26 13.46 -5.17
C VAL A 376 9.41 12.47 -4.38
N LEU A 377 8.55 11.73 -5.08
CA LEU A 377 8.09 10.43 -4.60
C LEU A 377 9.18 9.43 -4.92
N THR A 378 9.93 8.99 -3.92
CA THR A 378 11.10 8.10 -4.10
C THR A 378 10.72 6.86 -4.92
N ALA A 379 9.63 6.20 -4.51
CA ALA A 379 9.08 5.01 -5.16
C ALA A 379 8.62 5.19 -6.62
N ARG A 380 8.57 6.43 -7.14
CA ARG A 380 8.04 6.80 -8.47
C ARG A 380 9.02 7.62 -9.31
N PHE A 381 10.21 7.94 -8.80
CA PHE A 381 11.13 8.87 -9.46
C PHE A 381 12.02 8.18 -10.50
N ASN A 382 12.87 7.23 -10.11
CA ASN A 382 13.73 6.47 -11.01
C ASN A 382 14.04 5.09 -10.42
N ASP A 383 13.89 4.05 -11.23
CA ASP A 383 14.25 2.65 -10.98
C ASP A 383 15.77 2.46 -11.14
N GLY A 384 16.48 2.20 -10.04
CA GLY A 384 17.91 1.92 -10.04
C GLY A 384 18.27 0.44 -9.85
N ASP A 385 17.35 -0.37 -9.34
CA ASP A 385 17.47 -1.82 -9.16
C ASP A 385 16.11 -2.52 -9.37
N PRO A 386 15.78 -2.94 -10.61
CA PRO A 386 14.50 -3.57 -10.91
C PRO A 386 14.22 -4.87 -10.14
N ALA A 387 15.18 -5.42 -9.39
CA ALA A 387 14.99 -6.60 -8.54
C ALA A 387 14.25 -6.29 -7.22
N ASN A 388 14.17 -5.03 -6.77
CA ASN A 388 13.36 -4.62 -5.61
C ASN A 388 11.93 -4.19 -5.97
N ASN A 389 11.62 -4.06 -7.27
CA ASN A 389 10.31 -3.66 -7.79
C ASN A 389 9.16 -4.52 -7.26
N ARG A 390 8.09 -3.87 -6.78
CA ARG A 390 7.01 -4.57 -6.07
C ARG A 390 5.62 -4.00 -6.31
N GLY A 391 4.74 -4.86 -6.83
CA GLY A 391 3.31 -4.59 -7.01
C GLY A 391 2.48 -4.95 -5.78
N GLY A 392 2.50 -6.22 -5.36
CA GLY A 392 1.72 -6.72 -4.23
C GLY A 392 0.18 -6.62 -4.41
N SER A 393 -0.57 -6.62 -3.30
CA SER A 393 -2.00 -7.02 -3.27
C SER A 393 -2.99 -6.22 -4.12
N GLN A 394 -2.64 -5.03 -4.59
CA GLN A 394 -3.51 -4.16 -5.41
C GLN A 394 -3.05 -4.04 -6.87
N HIS A 395 -2.03 -4.79 -7.29
CA HIS A 395 -1.33 -4.56 -8.56
C HIS A 395 -2.23 -4.83 -9.78
N GLU A 396 -3.01 -5.90 -9.73
CA GLU A 396 -4.01 -6.25 -10.74
C GLU A 396 -5.25 -5.37 -10.60
N LYS A 397 -5.73 -5.16 -9.37
CA LYS A 397 -6.99 -4.43 -9.09
C LYS A 397 -6.92 -2.95 -9.47
N SER A 398 -5.78 -2.31 -9.27
CA SER A 398 -5.52 -0.94 -9.76
C SER A 398 -5.32 -0.87 -11.27
N GLY A 399 -5.03 -2.00 -11.94
CA GLY A 399 -4.63 -2.04 -13.34
C GLY A 399 -3.16 -1.70 -13.59
N ASN A 400 -2.34 -1.59 -12.52
CA ASN A 400 -0.89 -1.40 -12.62
C ASN A 400 -0.20 -2.56 -13.37
N ALA A 401 -0.66 -3.79 -13.18
CA ALA A 401 -0.16 -4.98 -13.88
C ALA A 401 -0.25 -4.85 -15.40
N ALA A 402 -1.36 -4.31 -15.92
CA ALA A 402 -1.55 -4.09 -17.36
C ALA A 402 -0.63 -3.00 -17.95
N ASN A 403 0.05 -2.22 -17.10
CA ASN A 403 0.98 -1.16 -17.48
C ASN A 403 2.44 -1.51 -17.14
N ASN A 404 2.70 -2.70 -16.56
CA ASN A 404 4.01 -3.09 -16.01
C ASN A 404 4.61 -2.02 -15.06
N ASP A 405 3.76 -1.39 -14.25
CA ASP A 405 4.10 -0.25 -13.39
C ASP A 405 3.86 -0.59 -11.90
N PRO A 406 4.77 -1.34 -11.26
CA PRO A 406 4.67 -1.66 -9.84
C PRO A 406 4.64 -0.40 -8.95
N MET A 407 4.06 -0.53 -7.76
CA MET A 407 3.85 0.58 -6.84
C MET A 407 5.19 1.09 -6.30
N PHE A 408 6.02 0.17 -5.81
CA PHE A 408 7.44 0.41 -5.61
C PHE A 408 8.14 0.13 -6.95
N ARG A 409 8.60 1.19 -7.62
CA ARG A 409 9.38 1.11 -8.87
C ARG A 409 10.66 1.94 -8.84
N GLY A 410 10.67 3.02 -8.07
CA GLY A 410 11.86 3.85 -7.84
C GLY A 410 12.48 3.56 -6.47
N ASP A 411 13.77 3.81 -6.35
CA ASP A 411 14.54 3.47 -5.16
C ASP A 411 15.67 4.49 -4.90
N PHE A 412 16.43 4.31 -3.82
CA PHE A 412 17.56 5.17 -3.51
C PHE A 412 18.69 5.06 -4.54
N LYS A 413 18.89 3.90 -5.17
CA LYS A 413 19.89 3.71 -6.24
C LYS A 413 19.58 4.60 -7.44
N GLY A 414 18.33 4.62 -7.88
CA GLY A 414 17.85 5.44 -8.97
C GLY A 414 17.88 6.93 -8.62
N LEU A 415 17.55 7.31 -7.38
CA LEU A 415 17.71 8.69 -6.95
C LEU A 415 19.19 9.13 -6.92
N VAL A 416 20.11 8.28 -6.43
CA VAL A 416 21.57 8.51 -6.48
C VAL A 416 22.07 8.69 -7.92
N GLN A 417 21.66 7.83 -8.84
CA GLN A 417 21.98 7.92 -10.27
C GLN A 417 21.50 9.23 -10.91
N LYS A 418 20.42 9.84 -10.40
CA LYS A 418 19.79 11.05 -10.96
C LYS A 418 20.01 12.32 -10.14
N LEU A 419 20.92 12.31 -9.15
CA LEU A 419 21.31 13.53 -8.43
C LEU A 419 21.87 14.62 -9.39
N ASP A 420 22.59 14.24 -10.44
CA ASP A 420 23.10 15.20 -11.44
C ASP A 420 22.01 15.76 -12.37
N TYR A 421 20.84 15.11 -12.50
CA TYR A 421 19.67 15.72 -13.13
C TYR A 421 19.14 16.87 -12.26
N ILE A 422 18.92 16.58 -10.97
CA ILE A 422 18.37 17.54 -10.00
C ILE A 422 19.32 18.74 -9.80
N LYS A 423 20.63 18.46 -9.65
CA LYS A 423 21.68 19.48 -9.63
C LYS A 423 21.77 20.24 -10.97
N GLY A 424 21.62 19.53 -12.08
CA GLY A 424 21.59 20.10 -13.43
C GLY A 424 20.41 21.04 -13.69
N LEU A 425 19.28 20.87 -12.99
CA LEU A 425 18.17 21.84 -12.93
C LEU A 425 18.45 23.02 -11.97
N GLY A 426 19.35 22.84 -11.00
CA GLY A 426 19.84 23.88 -10.08
C GLY A 426 19.35 23.80 -8.64
N PHE A 427 18.65 22.72 -8.28
CA PHE A 427 18.20 22.45 -6.91
C PHE A 427 19.37 21.99 -6.03
N SER A 428 19.43 22.47 -4.78
CA SER A 428 20.42 22.05 -3.77
C SER A 428 19.80 21.48 -2.50
N ALA A 429 18.51 21.16 -2.53
CA ALA A 429 17.84 20.32 -1.56
C ALA A 429 16.88 19.36 -2.26
N ILE A 430 16.71 18.17 -1.69
CA ILE A 430 15.72 17.17 -2.11
C ILE A 430 14.80 16.91 -0.92
N TRP A 431 13.49 17.00 -1.13
CA TRP A 431 12.51 16.45 -0.20
C TRP A 431 12.12 15.06 -0.70
N VAL A 432 12.37 14.04 0.14
CA VAL A 432 11.98 12.65 -0.12
C VAL A 432 10.78 12.26 0.74
N THR A 433 9.85 11.48 0.18
CA THR A 433 8.74 10.85 0.91
C THR A 433 9.22 9.98 2.08
N PRO A 434 8.35 9.63 3.06
CA PRO A 434 8.79 8.94 4.27
C PRO A 434 9.49 7.63 3.97
N VAL A 435 10.60 7.40 4.66
CA VAL A 435 11.48 6.23 4.45
C VAL A 435 11.25 5.10 5.45
N VAL A 436 10.32 5.27 6.40
CA VAL A 436 9.99 4.25 7.41
C VAL A 436 9.30 3.04 6.77
N LEU A 437 9.55 1.84 7.27
CA LEU A 437 8.94 0.63 6.72
C LEU A 437 7.41 0.63 6.90
N ASN A 438 6.70 0.53 5.78
CA ASN A 438 5.25 0.40 5.70
C ASN A 438 4.85 -1.09 5.59
N ARG A 439 3.67 -1.51 6.08
CA ARG A 439 3.29 -2.95 6.10
C ARG A 439 2.67 -3.45 4.79
N SER A 440 2.07 -2.60 3.96
CA SER A 440 1.50 -2.98 2.66
C SER A 440 2.44 -2.62 1.50
N ASP A 441 2.37 -3.39 0.42
CA ASP A 441 3.02 -3.07 -0.86
C ASP A 441 2.29 -1.96 -1.63
N TYR A 442 1.06 -1.63 -1.24
CA TYR A 442 0.35 -0.48 -1.78
C TYR A 442 0.83 0.85 -1.20
N ASP A 443 1.51 0.84 -0.06
CA ASP A 443 1.88 2.05 0.70
C ASP A 443 3.17 2.71 0.16
N TYR A 444 3.38 2.73 -1.17
CA TYR A 444 4.57 3.28 -1.84
C TYR A 444 4.85 4.76 -1.54
N HIS A 445 3.83 5.46 -1.03
CA HIS A 445 3.89 6.85 -0.59
C HIS A 445 4.53 7.02 0.79
N GLY A 446 4.71 5.95 1.59
CA GLY A 446 5.46 5.98 2.86
C GLY A 446 4.67 6.39 4.11
N TYR A 447 3.50 7.01 3.97
CA TYR A 447 2.71 7.56 5.09
C TYR A 447 2.05 6.53 6.03
N HIS A 448 1.99 5.24 5.68
CA HIS A 448 1.42 4.18 6.53
C HIS A 448 2.51 3.47 7.34
N GLY A 449 3.25 4.23 8.14
CA GLY A 449 4.37 3.72 8.93
C GLY A 449 3.98 2.55 9.85
N TYR A 450 4.76 1.47 9.80
CA TYR A 450 4.59 0.28 10.64
C TYR A 450 5.80 0.01 11.53
N ASP A 451 7.03 0.09 10.99
CA ASP A 451 8.27 -0.02 11.78
C ASP A 451 9.11 1.24 11.61
N PHE A 452 8.86 2.22 12.48
CA PHE A 452 9.47 3.54 12.41
C PHE A 452 11.00 3.52 12.59
N TYR A 453 11.55 2.46 13.18
CA TYR A 453 12.99 2.29 13.40
C TYR A 453 13.70 1.60 12.22
N ARG A 454 12.98 1.17 11.18
CA ARG A 454 13.51 0.48 10.00
C ARG A 454 13.27 1.33 8.74
N VAL A 455 14.33 1.56 7.97
CA VAL A 455 14.21 2.06 6.59
C VAL A 455 13.49 1.00 5.77
N ASP A 456 12.57 1.40 4.90
CA ASP A 456 11.83 0.49 4.02
C ASP A 456 12.76 -0.16 2.97
N PRO A 457 13.05 -1.47 3.06
CA PRO A 457 14.02 -2.10 2.16
C PRO A 457 13.53 -2.23 0.72
N ARG A 458 12.26 -1.90 0.41
CA ARG A 458 11.79 -1.75 -0.98
C ARG A 458 12.30 -0.48 -1.65
N LEU A 459 12.91 0.42 -0.89
CA LEU A 459 13.62 1.61 -1.39
C LEU A 459 15.15 1.42 -1.38
N GLU A 460 15.67 0.36 -0.75
CA GLU A 460 17.09 0.07 -0.69
C GLU A 460 17.51 -0.93 -1.77
N SER A 461 18.76 -0.82 -2.21
CA SER A 461 19.34 -1.69 -3.23
C SER A 461 20.77 -2.04 -2.84
N ALA A 462 21.36 -3.06 -3.49
CA ALA A 462 22.79 -3.34 -3.30
C ALA A 462 23.62 -2.09 -3.66
N GLY A 463 24.47 -1.66 -2.72
CA GLY A 463 25.30 -0.45 -2.86
C GLY A 463 24.56 0.89 -2.68
N ALA A 464 23.26 0.88 -2.34
CA ALA A 464 22.44 2.08 -2.21
C ALA A 464 21.44 1.97 -1.04
N SER A 465 21.95 2.09 0.19
CA SER A 465 21.12 2.31 1.38
C SER A 465 20.63 3.76 1.46
N TYR A 466 19.70 4.05 2.39
CA TYR A 466 19.32 5.44 2.67
C TYR A 466 20.52 6.31 3.11
N GLN A 467 21.48 5.70 3.82
CA GLN A 467 22.70 6.38 4.23
C GLN A 467 23.55 6.76 3.01
N ASP A 468 23.66 5.88 2.01
CA ASP A 468 24.42 6.13 0.78
C ASP A 468 23.80 7.26 -0.05
N LEU A 469 22.46 7.37 -0.09
CA LEU A 469 21.76 8.51 -0.68
C LEU A 469 22.15 9.84 -0.01
N ILE A 470 22.07 9.91 1.33
CA ILE A 470 22.45 11.12 2.08
C ILE A 470 23.88 11.53 1.73
N ASN A 471 24.81 10.57 1.77
CA ASN A 471 26.22 10.81 1.48
C ASN A 471 26.47 11.24 0.03
N ALA A 472 25.78 10.65 -0.94
CA ALA A 472 25.91 11.01 -2.36
C ALA A 472 25.33 12.40 -2.65
N ALA A 473 24.22 12.78 -2.00
CA ALA A 473 23.65 14.12 -2.08
C ALA A 473 24.61 15.15 -1.44
N HIS A 474 25.09 14.89 -0.23
CA HIS A 474 26.06 15.73 0.48
C HIS A 474 27.34 15.94 -0.31
N ALA A 475 27.90 14.88 -0.91
CA ALA A 475 29.09 14.95 -1.77
C ALA A 475 28.87 15.83 -3.03
N LYS A 476 27.62 16.02 -3.47
CA LYS A 476 27.25 16.94 -4.55
C LYS A 476 26.86 18.34 -4.05
N GLY A 477 26.86 18.58 -2.74
CA GLY A 477 26.46 19.83 -2.10
C GLY A 477 24.93 19.98 -1.99
N MET A 478 24.20 18.87 -1.94
CA MET A 478 22.75 18.81 -1.90
C MET A 478 22.24 18.28 -0.56
N LYS A 479 21.24 18.94 0.00
CA LYS A 479 20.58 18.53 1.25
C LYS A 479 19.53 17.45 1.04
N ILE A 480 19.29 16.64 2.07
CA ILE A 480 18.13 15.75 2.17
C ILE A 480 17.19 16.24 3.28
N TYR A 481 15.96 16.60 2.91
CA TYR A 481 14.85 16.80 3.83
C TYR A 481 13.97 15.56 3.82
N GLN A 482 13.85 14.88 4.96
CA GLN A 482 13.07 13.66 5.09
C GLN A 482 11.63 14.00 5.52
N ASP A 483 10.66 13.38 4.89
CA ASP A 483 9.28 13.42 5.36
C ASP A 483 9.07 12.49 6.58
N VAL A 484 8.35 12.96 7.60
CA VAL A 484 8.20 12.27 8.89
C VAL A 484 6.77 12.35 9.44
N ILE A 485 6.22 11.18 9.80
CA ILE A 485 4.86 11.04 10.34
C ILE A 485 4.92 10.95 11.87
N HIS A 486 4.48 12.02 12.55
CA HIS A 486 4.31 11.99 14.01
C HIS A 486 2.88 11.68 14.44
N ASN A 487 1.91 11.86 13.54
CA ASN A 487 0.48 11.85 13.88
C ASN A 487 -0.08 10.45 14.05
N HIS A 488 0.24 9.56 13.11
CA HIS A 488 -0.42 8.27 12.98
C HIS A 488 0.55 7.16 12.58
N SER A 489 0.13 5.92 12.80
CA SER A 489 0.70 4.73 12.17
C SER A 489 -0.30 4.14 11.17
N SER A 490 0.10 3.10 10.46
CA SER A 490 -0.87 2.28 9.71
C SER A 490 -1.97 1.70 10.62
N ARG A 491 -3.07 1.21 10.02
CA ARG A 491 -4.10 0.38 10.70
C ARG A 491 -3.57 -0.81 11.50
N TRP A 492 -2.33 -1.23 11.26
CA TRP A 492 -1.65 -2.31 11.99
C TRP A 492 -0.83 -1.81 13.18
N GLY A 493 -1.04 -0.56 13.60
CA GLY A 493 -0.30 0.09 14.68
C GLY A 493 1.17 0.30 14.33
N ALA A 494 1.99 0.47 15.37
CA ALA A 494 3.42 0.69 15.27
C ALA A 494 4.20 -0.40 16.02
N LYS A 495 5.04 -1.13 15.28
CA LYS A 495 5.90 -2.20 15.80
C LYS A 495 6.87 -1.62 16.84
N GLY A 496 6.97 -2.30 17.99
CA GLY A 496 7.71 -1.83 19.15
C GLY A 496 6.93 -0.89 20.08
N LEU A 497 5.75 -0.40 19.68
CA LEU A 497 4.83 0.34 20.54
C LEU A 497 3.57 -0.49 20.84
N PHE A 498 2.76 -0.77 19.82
CA PHE A 498 1.58 -1.62 19.88
C PHE A 498 1.11 -2.01 18.48
N THR A 499 0.66 -3.25 18.31
CA THR A 499 0.01 -3.75 17.10
C THR A 499 -1.31 -4.42 17.51
N PRO A 500 -2.47 -3.99 16.97
CA PRO A 500 -3.76 -4.60 17.28
C PRO A 500 -3.83 -6.02 16.70
N LYS A 501 -4.62 -6.87 17.35
CA LYS A 501 -5.17 -8.06 16.69
C LYS A 501 -6.53 -7.73 16.10
N ALA A 502 -6.75 -8.08 14.84
CA ALA A 502 -8.07 -8.19 14.21
C ALA A 502 -8.82 -9.42 14.74
N TYR A 503 -10.15 -9.37 14.73
CA TYR A 503 -11.00 -10.46 15.23
C TYR A 503 -12.07 -10.83 14.22
N GLY A 504 -12.11 -12.10 13.83
CA GLY A 504 -13.10 -12.61 12.90
C GLY A 504 -12.84 -14.05 12.53
N VAL A 505 -13.54 -14.53 11.50
CA VAL A 505 -13.48 -15.92 11.04
C VAL A 505 -13.04 -15.94 9.59
N ARG A 506 -12.10 -16.84 9.27
CA ARG A 506 -11.64 -17.13 7.91
C ARG A 506 -12.65 -18.03 7.19
N ASP A 507 -13.81 -17.48 6.83
CA ASP A 507 -14.88 -18.18 6.11
C ASP A 507 -14.81 -17.97 4.59
N THR A 508 -15.82 -18.42 3.83
CA THR A 508 -15.86 -18.26 2.37
C THR A 508 -16.00 -16.80 1.91
N GLN A 509 -16.48 -15.89 2.76
CA GLN A 509 -16.57 -14.45 2.47
C GLN A 509 -15.27 -13.71 2.82
N TRP A 510 -14.59 -14.14 3.88
CA TRP A 510 -13.45 -13.42 4.48
C TRP A 510 -12.09 -14.13 4.38
N SER A 511 -12.03 -15.30 3.73
CA SER A 511 -10.79 -16.07 3.51
C SER A 511 -9.71 -15.38 2.69
N TRP A 512 -10.06 -14.33 1.93
CA TRP A 512 -9.10 -13.46 1.24
C TRP A 512 -8.44 -12.45 2.18
N TYR A 513 -9.15 -12.03 3.24
CA TYR A 513 -8.70 -11.03 4.20
C TYR A 513 -7.93 -11.66 5.36
N TYR A 514 -8.38 -12.82 5.86
CA TYR A 514 -7.71 -13.53 6.95
C TYR A 514 -6.79 -14.61 6.40
N ASP A 515 -5.48 -14.42 6.52
CA ASP A 515 -4.50 -15.45 6.15
C ASP A 515 -4.48 -16.59 7.15
N GLU A 516 -4.23 -17.81 6.70
CA GLU A 516 -4.06 -18.92 7.64
C GLU A 516 -2.76 -18.73 8.43
N LYS A 517 -2.84 -18.76 9.76
CA LYS A 517 -1.67 -18.59 10.61
C LYS A 517 -0.61 -19.64 10.30
N ASN A 518 0.62 -19.19 10.12
CA ASN A 518 1.82 -20.01 10.06
C ASN A 518 2.56 -19.89 11.41
N ASP A 519 2.61 -21.00 12.16
CA ASP A 519 3.27 -21.07 13.45
C ASP A 519 4.79 -21.06 13.28
N GLY A 520 5.44 -20.01 13.79
CA GLY A 520 6.87 -19.76 13.62
C GLY A 520 7.18 -18.60 12.65
N PHE A 521 6.18 -18.11 11.89
CA PHE A 521 6.34 -16.93 11.03
C PHE A 521 5.71 -15.69 11.67
N THR A 522 6.43 -14.58 11.64
CA THR A 522 5.91 -13.23 11.96
C THR A 522 6.25 -12.34 10.78
N TYR A 523 5.25 -11.69 10.18
CA TYR A 523 5.48 -10.95 8.94
C TYR A 523 6.21 -9.65 9.24
N ASP A 524 7.42 -9.55 8.69
CA ASP A 524 8.33 -8.43 8.90
C ASP A 524 7.98 -7.20 8.05
N GLY A 525 6.94 -7.28 7.22
CA GLY A 525 6.54 -6.26 6.25
C GLY A 525 6.98 -6.54 4.81
N LEU A 526 7.76 -7.59 4.54
CA LEU A 526 8.43 -7.81 3.26
C LEU A 526 8.50 -9.28 2.82
N THR A 527 8.78 -10.18 3.77
CA THR A 527 9.07 -11.58 3.47
C THR A 527 7.82 -12.27 2.95
N VAL A 528 7.91 -12.92 1.78
CA VAL A 528 6.82 -13.76 1.26
C VAL A 528 6.58 -14.89 2.25
N GLU A 529 5.34 -15.03 2.71
CA GLU A 529 5.00 -16.04 3.71
C GLU A 529 4.93 -17.43 3.06
N PRO A 530 5.69 -18.43 3.55
CA PRO A 530 5.93 -19.66 2.78
C PRO A 530 4.73 -20.61 2.66
N LYS A 531 3.72 -20.53 3.54
CA LYS A 531 2.51 -21.38 3.49
C LYS A 531 1.47 -20.86 2.50
N SER A 532 1.29 -19.55 2.44
CA SER A 532 0.31 -18.88 1.56
C SER A 532 0.90 -18.38 0.24
N GLY A 533 2.23 -18.27 0.15
CA GLY A 533 2.94 -17.69 -1.00
C GLY A 533 2.72 -16.18 -1.16
N LYS A 534 2.10 -15.50 -0.19
CA LYS A 534 1.72 -14.09 -0.32
C LYS A 534 2.85 -13.13 0.05
N SER A 535 3.00 -12.08 -0.76
CA SER A 535 3.87 -10.92 -0.47
C SER A 535 3.29 -9.97 0.59
N TYR A 536 2.09 -10.27 1.09
CA TYR A 536 1.35 -9.52 2.10
C TYR A 536 0.69 -10.53 3.03
N TYR A 537 0.94 -10.44 4.33
CA TYR A 537 0.40 -11.41 5.30
C TYR A 537 -0.10 -10.73 6.57
N ASN A 538 -1.23 -11.22 7.08
CA ASN A 538 -1.77 -10.81 8.37
C ASN A 538 -2.14 -11.95 9.33
N GLY A 539 -1.78 -13.20 9.02
CA GLY A 539 -2.09 -14.37 9.85
C GLY A 539 -1.46 -14.36 11.25
N ASP A 540 -0.48 -13.48 11.47
CA ASP A 540 0.10 -13.11 12.77
C ASP A 540 -0.76 -12.11 13.56
N LEU A 541 -1.61 -11.35 12.88
CA LEU A 541 -2.38 -10.22 13.42
C LEU A 541 -3.89 -10.46 13.54
N TRP A 542 -4.40 -11.69 13.47
CA TRP A 542 -5.82 -11.96 13.74
C TRP A 542 -6.10 -13.17 14.65
N SER A 543 -7.35 -13.28 15.11
CA SER A 543 -7.82 -14.32 16.03
C SER A 543 -9.32 -14.60 15.88
N THR A 544 -9.72 -15.88 15.92
CA THR A 544 -11.13 -16.29 16.15
C THR A 544 -11.52 -16.28 17.63
N ALA A 545 -10.56 -16.24 18.55
CA ALA A 545 -10.82 -16.23 19.99
C ALA A 545 -11.16 -14.81 20.48
N GLU A 546 -12.06 -14.73 21.46
CA GLU A 546 -12.42 -13.48 22.15
C GLU A 546 -11.19 -12.83 22.80
N PRO A 547 -11.01 -11.50 22.71
CA PRO A 547 -9.92 -10.81 23.39
C PRO A 547 -9.94 -11.06 24.90
N THR A 548 -8.78 -11.34 25.48
CA THR A 548 -8.64 -11.48 26.94
C THR A 548 -9.06 -10.18 27.64
N GLY A 549 -10.03 -10.29 28.58
CA GLY A 549 -10.63 -9.13 29.25
C GLY A 549 -11.67 -8.36 28.41
N ASN A 550 -12.01 -8.87 27.22
CA ASN A 550 -12.95 -8.32 26.24
C ASN A 550 -12.88 -6.79 26.06
N THR A 551 -11.73 -6.32 25.57
CA THR A 551 -11.53 -4.90 25.22
C THR A 551 -12.22 -4.51 23.90
N CYS A 552 -12.65 -5.50 23.10
CA CYS A 552 -13.30 -5.27 21.81
C CYS A 552 -14.81 -4.99 22.00
N VAL A 553 -15.25 -3.81 21.60
CA VAL A 553 -16.65 -3.40 21.74
C VAL A 553 -17.55 -4.23 20.82
N GLY A 554 -18.39 -5.08 21.42
CA GLY A 554 -19.37 -5.89 20.70
C GLY A 554 -18.76 -7.04 19.89
N TRP A 555 -17.60 -7.57 20.32
CA TRP A 555 -16.91 -8.70 19.68
C TRP A 555 -17.84 -9.77 19.08
N GLY A 556 -17.57 -10.19 17.84
CA GLY A 556 -18.31 -11.26 17.16
C GLY A 556 -19.73 -10.89 16.71
N THR A 557 -20.26 -9.72 17.07
CA THR A 557 -21.60 -9.29 16.61
C THR A 557 -21.55 -8.66 15.21
N PRO A 558 -22.55 -8.92 14.34
CA PRO A 558 -22.60 -8.34 13.00
C PRO A 558 -22.94 -6.85 13.05
N THR A 559 -22.20 -6.03 12.30
CA THR A 559 -22.51 -4.61 12.12
C THR A 559 -23.73 -4.41 11.22
N GLY A 560 -24.21 -3.16 11.11
CA GLY A 560 -25.20 -2.77 10.10
C GLY A 560 -24.64 -2.64 8.68
N HIS A 561 -23.35 -2.88 8.46
CA HIS A 561 -22.64 -2.62 7.22
C HIS A 561 -22.21 -3.90 6.49
N THR A 562 -21.94 -3.75 5.20
CA THR A 562 -21.44 -4.81 4.31
C THR A 562 -20.25 -4.31 3.50
N SER A 563 -19.39 -5.22 3.06
CA SER A 563 -18.30 -4.93 2.12
C SER A 563 -18.83 -4.51 0.74
N PRO A 564 -17.98 -3.98 -0.16
CA PRO A 564 -18.35 -3.75 -1.56
C PRO A 564 -18.88 -5.01 -2.28
N GLU A 565 -18.40 -6.19 -1.88
CA GLU A 565 -18.81 -7.51 -2.36
C GLU A 565 -20.11 -8.03 -1.70
N GLY A 566 -20.69 -7.26 -0.77
CA GLY A 566 -21.94 -7.57 -0.05
C GLY A 566 -21.76 -8.41 1.22
N TYR A 567 -20.53 -8.70 1.65
CA TYR A 567 -20.25 -9.57 2.80
C TYR A 567 -20.52 -8.86 4.13
N ARG A 568 -21.05 -9.59 5.13
CA ARG A 568 -21.39 -8.99 6.43
C ARG A 568 -20.11 -8.66 7.21
N ILE A 569 -19.94 -7.39 7.58
CA ILE A 569 -18.84 -6.95 8.43
C ILE A 569 -19.22 -7.18 9.90
N TYR A 570 -18.29 -7.71 10.69
CA TYR A 570 -18.42 -7.94 12.13
C TYR A 570 -17.62 -6.93 12.95
N ASN A 571 -18.03 -6.71 14.20
CA ASN A 571 -17.30 -5.83 15.11
C ASN A 571 -15.89 -6.37 15.39
N CYS A 572 -14.90 -5.47 15.38
CA CYS A 572 -13.45 -5.72 15.48
C CYS A 572 -12.81 -6.57 14.38
N GLN A 573 -13.53 -6.81 13.28
CA GLN A 573 -12.94 -7.35 12.05
C GLN A 573 -11.92 -6.39 11.43
N TRP A 574 -12.17 -5.09 11.56
CA TRP A 574 -11.30 -4.02 11.08
C TRP A 574 -10.84 -3.19 12.28
N PRO A 575 -9.52 -2.95 12.44
CA PRO A 575 -9.00 -2.03 13.45
C PRO A 575 -9.58 -0.63 13.24
N SER A 576 -10.22 -0.07 14.27
CA SER A 576 -10.84 1.25 14.22
C SER A 576 -10.81 1.94 15.59
N PRO A 577 -10.93 3.28 15.70
CA PRO A 577 -10.81 3.98 16.98
C PRO A 577 -11.88 3.55 18.00
N THR A 578 -13.10 3.29 17.53
CA THR A 578 -14.25 2.96 18.39
C THR A 578 -14.39 1.46 18.68
N SER A 579 -13.58 0.61 18.04
CA SER A 579 -13.58 -0.85 18.24
C SER A 579 -13.06 -1.29 19.63
N GLY A 580 -12.27 -0.45 20.31
CA GLY A 580 -11.56 -0.84 21.54
C GLY A 580 -10.34 -1.76 21.30
N MET A 581 -9.93 -1.97 20.05
CA MET A 581 -8.75 -2.77 19.69
C MET A 581 -7.41 -2.05 19.96
N PHE A 582 -7.44 -0.72 20.12
CA PHE A 582 -6.27 0.09 20.47
C PHE A 582 -6.37 0.60 21.92
N PRO A 583 -5.27 0.56 22.70
CA PRO A 583 -5.21 1.14 24.04
C PRO A 583 -5.28 2.67 23.98
N LYS A 584 -6.26 3.25 24.69
CA LYS A 584 -6.45 4.72 24.83
C LYS A 584 -5.22 5.49 25.34
N ALA A 585 -4.31 4.79 26.04
CA ALA A 585 -3.07 5.38 26.53
C ALA A 585 -2.02 5.60 25.43
N LEU A 586 -2.14 4.92 24.28
CA LEU A 586 -1.16 4.97 23.19
C LEU A 586 -1.76 5.51 21.87
N TYR A 587 -3.08 5.45 21.73
CA TYR A 587 -3.82 5.92 20.56
C TYR A 587 -5.06 6.66 21.00
N HIS A 588 -5.52 7.58 20.17
CA HIS A 588 -6.84 8.17 20.33
C HIS A 588 -7.93 7.19 19.87
N ASN A 589 -9.09 7.21 20.54
CA ASN A 589 -10.18 6.24 20.33
C ASN A 589 -11.49 6.95 19.92
N CYS A 590 -11.37 7.94 19.04
CA CYS A 590 -12.48 8.67 18.43
C CYS A 590 -12.24 8.88 16.93
N TRP A 591 -13.32 9.21 16.21
CA TRP A 591 -13.28 9.70 14.84
C TRP A 591 -13.30 11.22 14.82
N ILE A 592 -12.59 11.84 13.88
CA ILE A 592 -12.79 13.25 13.56
C ILE A 592 -14.25 13.50 13.14
N GLY A 593 -14.91 14.43 13.82
CA GLY A 593 -16.24 14.93 13.50
C GLY A 593 -16.21 16.29 12.79
N ASN A 594 -15.15 17.08 13.00
CA ASN A 594 -14.98 18.41 12.42
C ASN A 594 -13.51 18.70 12.05
N TRP A 595 -13.26 19.08 10.78
CA TRP A 595 -11.91 19.39 10.27
C TRP A 595 -11.28 20.66 10.85
N GLU A 596 -12.07 21.53 11.47
CA GLU A 596 -11.61 22.70 12.21
C GLU A 596 -12.03 22.65 13.70
N GLY A 597 -12.26 21.44 14.24
CA GLY A 597 -12.57 21.19 15.65
C GLY A 597 -11.37 20.69 16.46
N GLU A 598 -11.50 20.67 17.79
CA GLU A 598 -10.49 20.13 18.72
C GLU A 598 -10.11 18.70 18.33
N ASP A 599 -11.14 17.90 18.05
CA ASP A 599 -11.14 16.51 17.61
C ASP A 599 -10.36 16.26 16.32
N SER A 600 -10.06 17.29 15.53
CA SER A 600 -9.14 17.14 14.39
C SER A 600 -7.69 16.86 14.81
N ARG A 601 -7.34 17.05 16.08
CA ARG A 601 -5.98 16.94 16.60
C ARG A 601 -5.82 15.87 17.69
N SER A 602 -6.88 15.10 17.90
CA SER A 602 -7.05 14.17 19.02
C SER A 602 -7.94 12.97 18.66
N CYS A 603 -8.18 12.74 17.35
CA CYS A 603 -8.99 11.64 16.81
C CYS A 603 -8.52 11.22 15.42
N TRP A 604 -8.89 10.01 14.98
CA TRP A 604 -8.47 9.45 13.70
C TRP A 604 -9.02 10.25 12.51
N LEU A 605 -8.09 10.66 11.62
CA LEU A 605 -8.39 11.42 10.41
C LEU A 605 -8.86 10.54 9.22
N HIS A 606 -8.51 9.25 9.22
CA HIS A 606 -8.94 8.28 8.21
C HIS A 606 -8.91 6.83 8.75
N ASP A 607 -9.58 5.88 8.07
CA ASP A 607 -9.81 4.50 8.54
C ASP A 607 -8.55 3.60 8.54
N ASP A 608 -7.49 3.97 7.83
CA ASP A 608 -6.19 3.30 7.84
C ASP A 608 -5.09 4.01 8.63
N LEU A 609 -5.40 5.12 9.29
CA LEU A 609 -4.44 5.97 9.99
C LEU A 609 -4.71 5.94 11.50
N ALA A 610 -4.03 5.01 12.19
CA ALA A 610 -4.19 4.82 13.62
C ALA A 610 -3.50 5.95 14.39
N ASP A 611 -4.32 6.87 14.90
CA ASP A 611 -3.92 8.15 15.50
C ASP A 611 -3.24 7.98 16.86
N PHE A 612 -2.00 8.43 16.96
CA PHE A 612 -1.19 8.32 18.17
C PHE A 612 -1.70 9.27 19.27
N ASN A 613 -1.72 8.80 20.52
CA ASN A 613 -1.90 9.69 21.68
C ASN A 613 -0.59 10.46 21.92
N THR A 614 -0.36 11.55 21.20
CA THR A 614 0.91 12.30 21.21
C THR A 614 1.17 13.04 22.52
N GLU A 615 0.16 13.15 23.37
CA GLU A 615 0.17 13.72 24.71
C GLU A 615 0.74 12.71 25.73
N ASN A 616 0.82 11.43 25.36
CA ASN A 616 1.39 10.38 26.18
C ASN A 616 2.91 10.26 26.06
N ALA A 617 3.62 10.28 27.21
CA ALA A 617 5.08 10.21 27.26
C ALA A 617 5.70 8.94 26.62
N GLN A 618 5.01 7.78 26.63
CA GLN A 618 5.51 6.57 25.98
C GLN A 618 5.51 6.71 24.46
N VAL A 619 4.46 7.31 23.90
CA VAL A 619 4.31 7.61 22.47
C VAL A 619 5.33 8.67 22.03
N GLN A 620 5.45 9.76 22.81
CA GLN A 620 6.45 10.80 22.59
C GLN A 620 7.86 10.21 22.51
N ASN A 621 8.25 9.39 23.50
CA ASN A 621 9.57 8.75 23.55
C ASN A 621 9.80 7.77 22.39
N TYR A 622 8.78 7.02 21.96
CA TYR A 622 8.87 6.13 20.81
C TYR A 622 9.18 6.90 19.51
N LEU A 623 8.43 7.97 19.24
CA LEU A 623 8.60 8.80 18.04
C LEU A 623 9.91 9.59 18.06
N ILE A 624 10.27 10.20 19.20
CA ILE A 624 11.54 10.90 19.39
C ILE A 624 12.72 9.94 19.15
N GLY A 625 12.68 8.73 19.73
CA GLY A 625 13.72 7.72 19.52
C GLY A 625 13.83 7.27 18.05
N ALA A 626 12.71 7.16 17.34
CA ALA A 626 12.70 6.81 15.92
C ALA A 626 13.33 7.92 15.07
N TYR A 627 12.94 9.18 15.28
CA TYR A 627 13.47 10.30 14.48
C TYR A 627 14.89 10.72 14.86
N ASN A 628 15.32 10.46 16.09
CA ASN A 628 16.73 10.56 16.48
C ASN A 628 17.64 9.67 15.62
N LYS A 629 17.18 8.48 15.19
CA LYS A 629 17.94 7.61 14.29
C LYS A 629 18.20 8.28 12.94
N TYR A 630 17.20 8.91 12.33
CA TYR A 630 17.35 9.56 11.02
C TYR A 630 18.15 10.86 11.12
N ILE A 631 18.02 11.61 12.22
CA ILE A 631 18.95 12.70 12.55
C ILE A 631 20.39 12.16 12.59
N ASP A 632 20.65 11.07 13.31
CA ASP A 632 21.99 10.48 13.44
C ASP A 632 22.60 10.00 12.12
N MET A 633 21.80 9.74 11.09
CA MET A 633 22.22 9.39 9.72
C MET A 633 22.63 10.61 8.88
N GLY A 634 22.33 11.83 9.33
CA GLY A 634 22.79 13.07 8.70
C GLY A 634 21.80 13.79 7.80
N VAL A 635 20.49 13.54 7.91
CA VAL A 635 19.48 14.34 7.20
C VAL A 635 19.58 15.82 7.59
N ASP A 636 19.28 16.72 6.66
CA ASP A 636 19.43 18.18 6.84
C ASP A 636 18.18 18.86 7.39
N GLY A 637 17.08 18.12 7.57
CA GLY A 637 15.81 18.67 7.97
C GLY A 637 14.66 17.66 7.85
N PHE A 638 13.49 18.08 8.34
CA PHE A 638 12.27 17.30 8.31
C PHE A 638 11.10 18.09 7.72
N ARG A 639 10.37 17.48 6.77
CA ARG A 639 8.99 17.86 6.45
C ARG A 639 8.09 17.10 7.43
N LEU A 640 7.35 17.81 8.27
CA LEU A 640 6.42 17.20 9.23
C LEU A 640 5.09 16.95 8.53
N ASP A 641 4.75 15.68 8.36
CA ASP A 641 3.46 15.26 7.83
C ASP A 641 2.31 15.67 8.76
N THR A 642 1.17 16.03 8.14
CA THR A 642 -0.11 16.28 8.81
C THR A 642 -0.03 17.16 10.07
N ALA A 643 0.93 18.08 10.15
CA ALA A 643 1.31 18.79 11.38
C ALA A 643 0.18 19.57 12.08
N VAL A 644 -0.89 19.92 11.34
CA VAL A 644 -2.13 20.51 11.89
C VAL A 644 -2.88 19.60 12.86
N HIS A 645 -2.76 18.28 12.67
CA HIS A 645 -3.45 17.23 13.41
C HIS A 645 -2.72 16.84 14.72
N ILE A 646 -1.65 17.55 15.10
CA ILE A 646 -1.03 17.47 16.43
C ILE A 646 -1.10 18.85 17.08
N PRO A 647 -1.50 18.97 18.38
CA PRO A 647 -1.55 20.25 19.06
C PRO A 647 -0.20 20.97 19.05
N ARG A 648 -0.20 22.28 18.73
CA ARG A 648 1.01 23.13 18.76
C ARG A 648 1.75 23.07 20.11
N THR A 649 1.05 22.95 21.23
CA THR A 649 1.65 22.71 22.55
C THR A 649 2.52 21.46 22.57
N THR A 650 2.05 20.36 21.98
CA THR A 650 2.76 19.07 21.93
C THR A 650 3.99 19.17 21.04
N TRP A 651 3.88 19.84 19.89
CA TRP A 651 5.05 20.21 19.06
C TRP A 651 6.10 21.02 19.84
N ASN A 652 5.69 22.14 20.44
CA ASN A 652 6.58 23.10 21.09
C ASN A 652 7.20 22.59 22.40
N ARG A 653 6.51 21.70 23.13
CA ARG A 653 6.98 21.15 24.42
C ARG A 653 7.81 19.88 24.27
N ARG A 654 7.61 19.10 23.18
CA ARG A 654 8.16 17.74 23.04
C ARG A 654 9.01 17.59 21.78
N PHE A 655 8.38 17.60 20.61
CA PHE A 655 9.04 17.16 19.38
C PHE A 655 10.06 18.17 18.84
N LEU A 656 9.70 19.47 18.75
CA LEU A 656 10.63 20.48 18.22
C LEU A 656 11.86 20.68 19.12
N PRO A 657 11.75 20.75 20.47
CA PRO A 657 12.92 20.77 21.34
C PRO A 657 13.77 19.50 21.23
N ALA A 658 13.17 18.31 21.16
CA ALA A 658 13.91 17.05 21.07
C ALA A 658 14.71 16.93 19.77
N ILE A 659 14.14 17.36 18.63
CA ILE A 659 14.87 17.45 17.35
C ILE A 659 16.06 18.41 17.51
N GLN A 660 15.81 19.64 18.00
CA GLN A 660 16.86 20.66 18.17
C GLN A 660 17.98 20.18 19.10
N GLU A 661 17.62 19.56 20.21
CA GLU A 661 18.55 18.99 21.18
C GLU A 661 19.36 17.86 20.54
N ARG A 662 18.74 16.91 19.84
CA ARG A 662 19.47 15.80 19.23
C ARG A 662 20.47 16.27 18.20
N VAL A 663 20.08 17.17 17.30
CA VAL A 663 21.00 17.73 16.29
C VAL A 663 22.14 18.49 16.98
N THR A 664 21.85 19.24 18.06
CA THR A 664 22.86 19.97 18.83
C THR A 664 23.85 19.01 19.51
N GLN A 665 23.36 17.94 20.14
CA GLN A 665 24.19 16.91 20.79
C GLN A 665 25.06 16.14 19.78
N LYS A 666 24.53 15.88 18.58
CA LYS A 666 25.16 15.03 17.57
C LYS A 666 26.12 15.77 16.64
N PHE A 667 25.76 16.98 16.20
CA PHE A 667 26.47 17.75 15.16
C PHE A 667 26.81 19.20 15.59
N GLY A 668 26.40 19.63 16.79
CA GLY A 668 26.70 20.96 17.31
C GLY A 668 25.68 22.03 16.94
N ALA A 669 25.79 23.19 17.60
CA ALA A 669 24.79 24.25 17.54
C ALA A 669 24.60 24.90 16.15
N GLU A 670 25.65 24.99 15.32
CA GLU A 670 25.51 25.57 13.97
C GLU A 670 24.79 24.61 13.02
N ALA A 671 25.00 23.29 13.13
CA ALA A 671 24.19 22.32 12.40
C ALA A 671 22.72 22.39 12.85
N ALA A 672 22.47 22.43 14.16
CA ALA A 672 21.13 22.53 14.72
C ALA A 672 20.40 23.83 14.37
N LYS A 673 21.10 24.94 14.22
CA LYS A 673 20.53 26.22 13.74
C LYS A 673 20.05 26.17 12.29
N ASN A 674 20.64 25.29 11.48
CA ASN A 674 20.37 25.17 10.05
C ASN A 674 19.58 23.91 9.67
N PHE A 675 19.29 23.03 10.64
CA PHE A 675 18.43 21.86 10.46
C PHE A 675 16.99 22.32 10.21
N PHE A 676 16.48 22.07 9.01
CA PHE A 676 15.26 22.73 8.56
C PHE A 676 14.00 21.91 8.84
N VAL A 677 13.23 22.32 9.85
CA VAL A 677 11.91 21.72 10.13
C VAL A 677 10.81 22.59 9.52
N PHE A 678 9.93 21.97 8.73
CA PHE A 678 8.74 22.63 8.19
C PHE A 678 7.52 21.70 8.16
N GLY A 679 6.37 22.18 8.64
CA GLY A 679 5.14 21.38 8.73
C GLY A 679 4.17 21.59 7.58
N GLU A 680 3.44 20.54 7.23
CA GLU A 680 2.20 20.66 6.48
C GLU A 680 1.04 21.04 7.40
N VAL A 681 0.50 22.24 7.21
CA VAL A 681 -0.73 22.67 7.89
C VAL A 681 -1.79 22.92 6.84
N ALA A 682 -2.68 21.94 6.67
CA ALA A 682 -3.61 21.76 5.54
C ALA A 682 -4.77 22.80 5.48
N ALA A 683 -4.45 24.09 5.46
CA ALA A 683 -5.38 25.21 5.41
C ALA A 683 -5.92 25.45 3.98
N PHE A 684 -6.87 24.63 3.54
CA PHE A 684 -7.45 24.68 2.18
C PHE A 684 -8.45 25.82 1.96
N VAL A 685 -8.02 27.07 2.15
CA VAL A 685 -8.84 28.27 1.87
C VAL A 685 -8.03 29.37 1.18
N ASN A 686 -8.74 30.29 0.53
CA ASN A 686 -8.18 31.54 0.00
C ASN A 686 -8.28 32.71 0.99
N ASP A 687 -8.41 32.42 2.29
CA ASP A 687 -8.38 33.40 3.38
C ASP A 687 -7.00 33.43 4.05
N LYS A 688 -6.68 34.53 4.74
CA LYS A 688 -5.45 34.66 5.55
C LYS A 688 -5.41 33.70 6.75
N TRP A 689 -6.57 33.36 7.31
CA TRP A 689 -6.74 32.41 8.41
C TRP A 689 -7.79 31.37 8.02
N ASN A 690 -7.55 30.10 8.33
CA ASN A 690 -8.37 28.97 7.90
C ASN A 690 -9.81 29.05 8.45
N ARG A 691 -10.74 29.63 7.69
CA ARG A 691 -12.13 29.93 8.09
C ARG A 691 -12.23 30.69 9.43
N GLY A 692 -11.22 31.50 9.76
CA GLY A 692 -11.10 32.18 11.06
C GLY A 692 -10.67 31.29 12.23
N SER A 693 -10.33 30.02 11.99
CA SER A 693 -9.86 29.08 13.02
C SER A 693 -8.35 29.22 13.25
N VAL A 694 -7.97 29.71 14.43
CA VAL A 694 -6.58 29.99 14.79
C VAL A 694 -5.75 28.70 14.82
N ASN A 695 -6.26 27.68 15.52
CA ASN A 695 -5.54 26.43 15.77
C ASN A 695 -5.27 25.59 14.50
N HIS A 696 -5.90 25.91 13.37
CA HIS A 696 -5.81 25.16 12.11
C HIS A 696 -5.26 26.01 10.94
N SER A 697 -4.52 27.08 11.25
CA SER A 697 -3.92 28.00 10.27
C SER A 697 -2.40 27.89 10.27
N ALA A 698 -1.77 27.82 9.09
CA ALA A 698 -0.35 27.50 8.94
C ALA A 698 0.59 28.36 9.80
N GLN A 699 0.38 29.67 9.79
CA GLN A 699 1.18 30.64 10.53
C GLN A 699 1.18 30.41 12.05
N PHE A 700 0.11 29.86 12.64
CA PHE A 700 -0.05 29.63 14.09
C PHE A 700 1.06 28.75 14.67
N PHE A 701 1.49 27.76 13.88
CA PHE A 701 2.50 26.76 14.22
C PHE A 701 3.93 27.31 14.19
N THR A 702 4.16 28.51 13.63
CA THR A 702 5.47 29.18 13.62
C THR A 702 5.80 29.91 14.93
N TRP A 703 4.86 29.98 15.87
CA TRP A 703 4.98 30.74 17.11
C TRP A 703 5.02 29.86 18.36
N LYS A 704 5.84 30.27 19.33
CA LYS A 704 5.74 29.84 20.72
C LYS A 704 4.41 30.27 21.34
N GLU A 705 4.04 29.58 22.41
CA GLU A 705 2.90 29.88 23.27
C GLU A 705 2.87 31.37 23.69
N ARG A 706 1.65 31.86 24.00
CA ARG A 706 1.42 33.23 24.50
C ARG A 706 1.39 33.31 26.03
N LYS A 707 1.26 32.17 26.71
CA LYS A 707 1.25 32.00 28.16
C LYS A 707 1.70 30.58 28.52
N GLU A 708 1.96 30.33 29.80
CA GLU A 708 2.10 28.97 30.31
C GLU A 708 0.72 28.28 30.39
N TYR A 709 0.74 26.95 30.24
CA TYR A 709 -0.40 26.04 30.30
C TYR A 709 -0.10 24.93 31.31
N SER A 710 -1.09 24.09 31.62
CA SER A 710 -0.94 22.87 32.42
C SER A 710 0.38 22.10 32.16
N ALA A 711 0.96 21.53 33.23
CA ALA A 711 2.12 20.63 33.14
C ALA A 711 1.74 19.25 32.54
N ASP A 712 0.47 18.87 32.63
CA ASP A 712 -0.15 17.73 31.97
C ASP A 712 -0.48 18.11 30.50
N ASP A 713 0.05 17.36 29.54
CA ASP A 713 0.03 17.70 28.11
C ASP A 713 -1.38 17.62 27.48
N GLU A 714 -2.20 16.65 27.89
CA GLU A 714 -3.60 16.49 27.44
C GLU A 714 -4.42 17.74 27.83
N LYS A 715 -4.32 18.16 29.10
CA LYS A 715 -4.93 19.42 29.56
C LYS A 715 -4.35 20.63 28.86
N ALA A 716 -3.05 20.68 28.60
CA ALA A 716 -2.41 21.81 27.91
C ALA A 716 -2.90 21.95 26.46
N ALA A 717 -3.12 20.84 25.74
CA ALA A 717 -3.65 20.84 24.39
C ALA A 717 -5.08 21.41 24.29
N LEU A 718 -5.92 21.11 25.28
CA LEU A 718 -7.28 21.65 25.43
C LEU A 718 -7.27 23.12 25.89
N GLU A 719 -6.50 23.45 26.93
CA GLU A 719 -6.37 24.83 27.44
C GLU A 719 -5.82 25.78 26.37
N MET A 720 -4.87 25.33 25.53
CA MET A 720 -4.38 26.11 24.40
C MET A 720 -5.46 26.30 23.34
N TYR A 721 -6.17 25.22 22.98
CA TYR A 721 -7.23 25.29 21.99
C TYR A 721 -8.28 26.32 22.38
N ASP A 722 -8.88 26.18 23.57
CA ASP A 722 -9.92 27.08 24.06
C ASP A 722 -9.43 28.52 24.18
N TYR A 723 -8.22 28.73 24.72
CA TYR A 723 -7.64 30.06 24.85
C TYR A 723 -7.42 30.73 23.49
N GLU A 724 -6.81 30.04 22.53
CA GLU A 724 -6.50 30.62 21.22
C GLU A 724 -7.77 30.83 20.37
N GLN A 725 -8.78 29.96 20.46
CA GLN A 725 -10.08 30.17 19.81
C GLN A 725 -10.85 31.36 20.42
N GLN A 726 -10.86 31.52 21.75
CA GLN A 726 -11.52 32.66 22.42
C GLN A 726 -10.88 34.01 22.06
N GLN A 727 -9.57 34.02 21.80
CA GLN A 727 -8.81 35.22 21.45
C GLN A 727 -8.96 35.59 19.97
N GLY A 728 -9.22 34.61 19.11
CA GLY A 728 -9.45 34.81 17.69
C GLY A 728 -8.20 35.25 16.91
N THR A 729 -8.39 35.43 15.60
CA THR A 729 -7.31 35.70 14.64
C THR A 729 -6.75 37.12 14.76
N GLY A 730 -7.58 38.10 15.12
CA GLY A 730 -7.16 39.50 15.27
C GLY A 730 -6.26 39.78 16.49
N SER A 731 -6.14 38.83 17.42
CA SER A 731 -5.26 38.92 18.60
C SER A 731 -3.99 38.06 18.49
N GLN A 732 -3.73 37.48 17.31
CA GLN A 732 -2.54 36.69 17.05
C GLN A 732 -1.31 37.58 16.84
N PRO A 733 -0.10 37.09 17.17
CA PRO A 733 1.13 37.87 17.04
C PRO A 733 1.45 38.19 15.58
N VAL A 734 2.13 39.32 15.40
CA VAL A 734 2.64 39.77 14.10
C VAL A 734 4.16 39.95 14.14
N SER A 735 4.78 39.94 12.97
CA SER A 735 6.22 40.03 12.75
C SER A 735 6.53 41.01 11.62
N ASP A 736 7.62 41.77 11.74
CA ASP A 736 8.19 42.53 10.62
C ASP A 736 9.35 41.80 9.90
N ASN A 737 9.65 40.56 10.30
CA ASN A 737 10.85 39.82 9.86
C ASN A 737 11.01 39.65 8.35
N ALA A 738 9.92 39.58 7.58
CA ALA A 738 9.96 39.48 6.13
C ALA A 738 10.08 40.83 5.40
N PHE A 739 9.88 41.95 6.09
CA PHE A 739 9.71 43.28 5.50
C PHE A 739 10.93 44.18 5.68
N LEU A 740 11.21 45.03 4.70
CA LEU A 740 12.22 46.09 4.83
C LEU A 740 11.65 47.31 5.55
N LYS A 741 12.52 48.01 6.29
CA LYS A 741 12.21 49.34 6.85
C LYS A 741 12.58 50.39 5.80
N GLY A 742 11.62 50.69 4.93
CA GLY A 742 11.87 51.41 3.67
C GLY A 742 12.73 50.57 2.73
N ASN A 743 14.02 50.94 2.59
CA ASN A 743 15.03 50.13 1.89
C ASN A 743 16.08 49.51 2.83
N ALA A 744 15.95 49.66 4.15
CA ALA A 744 16.88 49.09 5.12
C ALA A 744 16.51 47.65 5.47
N TYR A 745 17.49 46.75 5.40
CA TYR A 745 17.42 45.44 6.05
C TYR A 745 17.62 45.63 7.55
N HIS A 746 16.95 44.82 8.37
CA HIS A 746 17.21 44.76 9.81
C HIS A 746 17.36 43.32 10.29
N ALA A 747 17.96 43.15 11.47
CA ALA A 747 18.00 41.85 12.14
C ALA A 747 16.56 41.36 12.41
N PRO A 748 16.20 40.13 12.02
CA PRO A 748 14.91 39.53 12.36
C PRO A 748 14.81 39.15 13.84
N ASP A 749 13.69 39.42 14.49
CA ASP A 749 13.36 38.94 15.83
C ASP A 749 12.67 37.56 15.77
N ARG A 750 13.44 36.51 16.05
CA ARG A 750 12.94 35.13 16.14
C ARG A 750 12.83 34.63 17.58
N SER A 751 12.81 35.52 18.58
CA SER A 751 12.70 35.15 20.01
C SER A 751 11.49 34.25 20.32
N ARG A 752 10.38 34.51 19.60
CA ARG A 752 9.11 33.78 19.69
C ARG A 752 8.89 32.71 18.62
N PHE A 753 9.92 32.35 17.84
CA PHE A 753 9.84 31.24 16.87
C PHE A 753 9.67 29.89 17.59
N SER A 754 8.76 29.04 17.11
CA SER A 754 8.49 27.71 17.67
C SER A 754 9.63 26.69 17.46
N GLY A 755 10.39 26.83 16.38
CA GLY A 755 11.25 25.78 15.83
C GLY A 755 10.68 25.13 14.56
N MET A 756 9.43 25.42 14.20
CA MET A 756 8.75 24.89 13.01
C MET A 756 8.42 26.02 12.01
N ASN A 757 8.89 25.87 10.77
CA ASN A 757 8.42 26.62 9.61
C ASN A 757 7.22 25.89 8.97
N VAL A 758 6.66 26.37 7.86
CA VAL A 758 5.51 25.70 7.22
C VAL A 758 5.56 25.78 5.70
N ILE A 759 4.80 24.88 5.07
CA ILE A 759 4.36 25.06 3.68
C ILE A 759 3.48 26.31 3.57
N ASP A 760 3.73 27.12 2.56
CA ASP A 760 2.98 28.34 2.25
C ASP A 760 1.62 28.00 1.61
N MET A 761 0.72 27.41 2.39
CA MET A 761 -0.61 27.04 1.90
C MET A 761 -1.39 28.26 1.39
N ARG A 762 -1.10 29.45 1.94
CA ARG A 762 -1.66 30.73 1.46
C ARG A 762 -1.29 31.00 0.00
N MET A 763 -0.03 30.89 -0.38
CA MET A 763 0.39 31.02 -1.77
C MET A 763 -0.04 29.81 -2.62
N HIS A 764 0.13 28.58 -2.12
CA HIS A 764 -0.24 27.34 -2.80
C HIS A 764 -1.67 27.37 -3.33
N MET A 765 -2.64 27.66 -2.45
CA MET A 765 -4.06 27.73 -2.81
C MET A 765 -4.35 28.78 -3.88
N ASN A 766 -3.54 29.84 -3.97
CA ASN A 766 -3.75 30.99 -4.84
C ASN A 766 -2.95 30.96 -6.16
N PHE A 767 -2.07 29.97 -6.39
CA PHE A 767 -1.29 29.79 -7.64
C PHE A 767 -2.10 29.36 -8.87
N GLY A 768 -3.42 29.63 -8.90
CA GLY A 768 -4.17 29.68 -10.17
C GLY A 768 -3.47 30.60 -11.16
N ASP A 769 -2.96 31.72 -10.67
CA ASP A 769 -2.02 32.62 -11.33
C ASP A 769 -1.03 33.24 -10.31
N ALA A 770 0.11 33.74 -10.79
CA ALA A 770 1.14 34.31 -9.92
C ALA A 770 0.71 35.63 -9.26
N ASN A 771 -0.15 36.43 -9.90
CA ASN A 771 -0.54 37.73 -9.38
C ASN A 771 -1.39 37.58 -8.11
N ASN A 772 -2.34 36.66 -8.15
CA ASN A 772 -3.15 36.29 -7.01
C ASN A 772 -2.28 35.69 -5.89
N ALA A 773 -1.38 34.76 -6.20
CA ALA A 773 -0.45 34.20 -5.21
C ALA A 773 0.44 35.26 -4.54
N PHE A 774 1.00 36.20 -5.30
CA PHE A 774 1.82 37.31 -4.77
C PHE A 774 1.04 38.17 -3.77
N HIS A 775 -0.17 38.61 -4.12
CA HIS A 775 -0.97 39.48 -3.26
C HIS A 775 -1.41 38.77 -1.97
N ASN A 776 -1.84 37.51 -2.06
CA ASN A 776 -2.30 36.73 -0.90
C ASN A 776 -1.14 36.31 0.01
N GLY A 777 0.04 35.99 -0.53
CA GLY A 777 1.26 35.79 0.25
C GLY A 777 1.61 37.06 1.04
N LYS A 778 1.78 38.19 0.33
CA LYS A 778 2.09 39.51 0.91
C LYS A 778 1.11 39.94 2.00
N ASP A 779 -0.18 39.64 1.83
CA ASP A 779 -1.23 39.91 2.82
C ASP A 779 -1.06 39.11 4.13
N SER A 780 -0.42 37.93 4.07
CA SER A 780 -0.26 37.02 5.21
C SER A 780 1.10 37.05 5.92
N ASP A 781 2.12 37.62 5.27
CA ASP A 781 3.53 37.51 5.69
C ASP A 781 3.83 38.09 7.08
N ASP A 782 3.00 39.03 7.54
CA ASP A 782 3.05 39.61 8.89
C ASP A 782 2.68 38.61 9.99
N SER A 783 1.95 37.54 9.67
CA SER A 783 1.34 36.64 10.66
C SER A 783 2.17 35.40 10.94
N TYR A 784 3.18 35.13 10.10
CA TYR A 784 4.20 34.11 10.35
C TYR A 784 5.32 34.72 11.21
N ASN A 785 6.03 33.91 12.00
CA ASN A 785 7.21 34.43 12.71
C ASN A 785 8.28 34.94 11.73
N ASP A 786 8.56 34.21 10.64
CA ASP A 786 9.41 34.67 9.55
C ASP A 786 9.01 34.01 8.21
N ALA A 787 8.18 34.71 7.42
CA ALA A 787 7.73 34.21 6.13
C ALA A 787 8.85 34.01 5.09
N THR A 788 10.09 34.45 5.34
CA THR A 788 11.22 34.17 4.44
C THR A 788 11.65 32.69 4.43
N TYR A 789 11.21 31.89 5.41
CA TYR A 789 11.42 30.44 5.48
C TYR A 789 10.22 29.61 4.96
N ASN A 790 9.11 30.23 4.57
CA ASN A 790 7.94 29.50 4.07
C ASN A 790 8.30 28.68 2.82
N VAL A 791 7.85 27.42 2.77
CA VAL A 791 8.11 26.50 1.65
C VAL A 791 7.02 26.68 0.58
N VAL A 792 7.39 27.14 -0.61
CA VAL A 792 6.44 27.60 -1.63
C VAL A 792 6.41 26.64 -2.83
N TYR A 793 5.25 26.12 -3.21
CA TYR A 793 5.03 25.33 -4.44
C TYR A 793 3.67 25.61 -5.09
N VAL A 794 3.55 25.28 -6.38
CA VAL A 794 2.31 25.40 -7.16
C VAL A 794 1.44 24.15 -7.01
N ASP A 795 1.99 22.98 -7.31
CA ASP A 795 1.35 21.67 -7.12
C ASP A 795 2.23 20.70 -6.33
N SER A 796 1.63 19.65 -5.77
CA SER A 796 2.30 18.63 -4.98
C SER A 796 1.75 17.23 -5.26
N HIS A 797 2.17 16.27 -4.44
CA HIS A 797 1.67 14.91 -4.45
C HIS A 797 0.21 14.72 -4.00
N ASP A 798 -0.48 15.76 -3.51
CA ASP A 798 -1.89 15.66 -3.10
C ASP A 798 -2.78 16.62 -3.88
N TYR A 799 -2.36 17.88 -4.01
CA TYR A 799 -3.21 18.95 -4.54
C TYR A 799 -2.45 19.88 -5.49
N GLY A 800 -3.19 20.39 -6.48
CA GLY A 800 -2.89 21.64 -7.16
C GLY A 800 -3.59 22.83 -6.49
N PRO A 801 -3.40 24.05 -7.01
CA PRO A 801 -4.02 25.27 -6.48
C PRO A 801 -5.55 25.15 -6.34
N ASN A 802 -6.14 25.92 -5.42
CA ASN A 802 -7.56 25.82 -5.02
C ASN A 802 -8.01 24.41 -4.56
N LYS A 803 -7.09 23.61 -3.96
CA LYS A 803 -7.31 22.20 -3.60
C LYS A 803 -7.77 21.34 -4.80
N SER A 804 -7.22 21.62 -5.98
CA SER A 804 -7.43 20.80 -7.17
C SER A 804 -6.92 19.38 -6.92
N SER A 805 -7.72 18.36 -7.24
CA SER A 805 -7.27 16.97 -7.25
C SER A 805 -6.49 16.60 -8.52
N GLU A 806 -6.15 17.57 -9.37
CA GLU A 806 -5.43 17.39 -10.64
C GLU A 806 -4.12 18.20 -10.69
N ARG A 807 -3.08 17.64 -11.34
CA ARG A 807 -1.79 18.33 -11.61
C ARG A 807 -2.03 19.63 -12.39
N TYR A 808 -1.29 20.68 -12.07
CA TYR A 808 -1.59 22.04 -12.55
C TYR A 808 -1.59 22.18 -14.08
N THR A 809 -2.64 22.82 -14.62
CA THR A 809 -2.95 22.90 -16.06
C THR A 809 -2.78 24.30 -16.67
N GLY A 810 -2.25 25.28 -15.94
CA GLY A 810 -2.14 26.67 -16.40
C GLY A 810 -1.27 26.89 -17.66
N GLY A 811 -0.50 25.88 -18.07
CA GLY A 811 0.34 25.89 -19.27
C GLY A 811 1.68 26.61 -19.08
N THR A 812 2.55 26.48 -20.09
CA THR A 812 3.97 26.84 -20.02
C THR A 812 4.21 28.29 -19.58
N ASP A 813 3.47 29.26 -20.14
CA ASP A 813 3.63 30.68 -19.78
C ASP A 813 3.21 30.98 -18.33
N ALA A 814 2.18 30.31 -17.81
CA ALA A 814 1.74 30.48 -16.42
C ALA A 814 2.71 29.78 -15.45
N TRP A 815 3.23 28.60 -15.82
CA TRP A 815 4.31 27.95 -15.08
C TRP A 815 5.57 28.82 -15.00
N ALA A 816 6.01 29.39 -16.13
CA ALA A 816 7.16 30.28 -16.16
C ALA A 816 6.93 31.54 -15.30
N GLU A 817 5.71 32.08 -15.25
CA GLU A 817 5.32 33.21 -14.42
C GLU A 817 5.29 32.86 -12.92
N ASN A 818 4.69 31.72 -12.56
CA ASN A 818 4.69 31.19 -11.19
C ASN A 818 6.12 30.92 -10.69
N MET A 819 6.95 30.23 -11.49
CA MET A 819 8.37 29.98 -11.18
C MET A 819 9.16 31.30 -11.06
N SER A 820 8.92 32.27 -11.94
CA SER A 820 9.55 33.60 -11.86
C SER A 820 9.28 34.26 -10.50
N LEU A 821 8.03 34.23 -10.05
CA LEU A 821 7.64 34.74 -8.73
C LEU A 821 8.31 33.95 -7.60
N MET A 822 8.16 32.62 -7.59
CA MET A 822 8.68 31.74 -6.53
C MET A 822 10.19 31.89 -6.31
N TRP A 823 10.98 32.04 -7.38
CA TRP A 823 12.44 32.17 -7.26
C TRP A 823 12.91 33.56 -6.86
N THR A 824 12.15 34.61 -7.15
CA THR A 824 12.57 36.00 -6.92
C THR A 824 11.87 36.69 -5.75
N PHE A 825 10.77 36.15 -5.22
CA PHE A 825 10.09 36.61 -4.01
C PHE A 825 10.67 35.93 -2.74
N ARG A 826 10.02 36.13 -1.58
CA ARG A 826 10.41 35.52 -0.30
C ARG A 826 9.98 34.05 -0.19
N GLY A 827 10.65 33.31 0.68
CA GLY A 827 10.39 31.88 0.90
C GLY A 827 11.38 31.00 0.15
N ILE A 828 11.15 29.69 0.24
CA ILE A 828 11.98 28.62 -0.30
C ILE A 828 11.23 27.97 -1.47
N PRO A 829 11.61 28.26 -2.73
CA PRO A 829 10.94 27.71 -3.89
C PRO A 829 11.12 26.19 -3.95
N THR A 830 10.01 25.48 -4.12
CA THR A 830 9.92 24.02 -4.15
C THR A 830 9.18 23.58 -5.39
N LEU A 831 9.71 22.57 -6.09
CA LEU A 831 9.10 22.01 -7.28
C LEU A 831 8.81 20.52 -7.10
N TYR A 832 7.58 20.12 -7.42
CA TYR A 832 7.19 18.72 -7.48
C TYR A 832 7.68 18.07 -8.77
N TYR A 833 8.14 16.82 -8.71
CA TYR A 833 8.84 16.19 -9.82
C TYR A 833 8.05 16.20 -11.14
N GLY A 834 8.76 16.46 -12.24
CA GLY A 834 8.21 16.53 -13.58
C GLY A 834 7.41 17.80 -13.88
N SER A 835 7.13 18.69 -12.92
CA SER A 835 6.49 19.98 -13.22
C SER A 835 7.38 20.89 -14.09
N GLU A 836 8.69 20.64 -14.16
CA GLU A 836 9.65 21.24 -15.11
C GLU A 836 9.41 20.86 -16.59
N ILE A 837 8.54 19.88 -16.88
CA ILE A 837 8.05 19.55 -18.22
C ILE A 837 6.52 19.45 -18.30
N GLU A 838 5.80 19.94 -17.28
CA GLU A 838 4.33 19.79 -17.14
C GLU A 838 3.88 18.30 -17.14
N PHE A 839 4.68 17.41 -16.57
CA PHE A 839 4.41 15.97 -16.52
C PHE A 839 3.04 15.66 -15.89
N GLN A 840 2.24 14.86 -16.58
CA GLN A 840 0.89 14.47 -16.17
C GLN A 840 -0.07 15.64 -15.86
N LYS A 841 0.13 16.83 -16.47
CA LYS A 841 -0.82 17.95 -16.32
C LYS A 841 -2.28 17.54 -16.59
N GLY A 842 -3.19 17.98 -15.72
CA GLY A 842 -4.62 17.65 -15.83
C GLY A 842 -4.97 16.19 -15.58
N LYS A 843 -4.02 15.37 -15.08
CA LYS A 843 -4.35 14.06 -14.51
C LYS A 843 -4.71 14.23 -13.04
N GLN A 844 -5.67 13.42 -12.59
CA GLN A 844 -5.95 13.21 -11.18
C GLN A 844 -4.66 12.81 -10.46
N ILE A 845 -4.32 13.51 -9.38
CA ILE A 845 -3.06 13.33 -8.65
C ILE A 845 -3.01 11.95 -8.00
N ASP A 846 -4.06 11.61 -7.25
CA ASP A 846 -4.28 10.29 -6.66
C ASP A 846 -5.75 9.85 -6.78
N CYS A 847 -5.96 8.59 -7.14
CA CYS A 847 -7.26 7.93 -7.25
C CYS A 847 -7.45 6.80 -6.21
N GLY A 848 -6.41 6.51 -5.41
CA GLY A 848 -6.32 5.29 -4.60
C GLY A 848 -6.21 4.04 -5.48
N PRO A 849 -6.53 2.84 -4.98
CA PRO A 849 -6.37 1.57 -5.70
C PRO A 849 -7.43 1.35 -6.80
N ARG A 850 -7.97 2.43 -7.38
CA ARG A 850 -9.08 2.44 -8.35
C ARG A 850 -8.65 2.72 -9.79
N CYS A 851 -7.40 3.12 -10.02
CA CYS A 851 -6.87 3.38 -11.35
C CYS A 851 -5.35 3.16 -11.43
N PRO A 852 -4.76 2.96 -12.62
CA PRO A 852 -3.34 2.68 -12.75
C PRO A 852 -2.51 3.93 -12.46
N LEU A 853 -1.41 3.80 -11.71
CA LEU A 853 -0.52 4.91 -11.36
C LEU A 853 0.05 5.62 -12.59
N ALA A 854 0.33 4.90 -13.68
CA ALA A 854 0.73 5.47 -14.97
C ALA A 854 -0.27 6.51 -15.55
N SER A 855 -1.53 6.50 -15.09
CA SER A 855 -2.58 7.45 -15.50
C SER A 855 -2.76 8.65 -14.56
N THR A 856 -2.02 8.70 -13.44
CA THR A 856 -2.18 9.71 -12.37
C THR A 856 -1.05 10.75 -12.35
N GLY A 857 -1.21 11.78 -11.51
CA GLY A 857 -0.16 12.73 -11.19
C GLY A 857 0.99 12.17 -10.33
N ARG A 858 0.88 10.94 -9.84
CA ARG A 858 1.91 10.14 -9.14
C ARG A 858 2.51 9.04 -10.05
N ALA A 859 2.40 9.19 -11.38
CA ALA A 859 3.00 8.28 -12.35
C ALA A 859 4.54 8.23 -12.25
N TYR A 860 5.12 7.12 -12.73
CA TYR A 860 6.55 6.90 -12.77
C TYR A 860 7.25 7.88 -13.72
N PHE A 861 8.30 8.55 -13.24
CA PHE A 861 9.00 9.60 -14.01
C PHE A 861 10.26 9.12 -14.73
N GLY A 862 10.84 7.99 -14.34
CA GLY A 862 12.18 7.59 -14.77
C GLY A 862 12.33 7.37 -16.28
N ASP A 863 11.22 7.12 -16.99
CA ASP A 863 11.21 7.09 -18.46
C ASP A 863 11.67 8.44 -19.07
N GLN A 864 11.36 9.57 -18.41
CA GLN A 864 11.83 10.92 -18.77
C GLN A 864 13.28 11.20 -18.32
N LEU A 865 13.85 10.33 -17.49
CA LEU A 865 15.21 10.40 -16.95
C LEU A 865 16.17 9.38 -17.59
N ALA A 866 15.69 8.58 -18.54
CA ALA A 866 16.48 7.58 -19.23
C ALA A 866 17.67 8.21 -19.99
N GLY A 867 18.85 7.60 -19.87
CA GLY A 867 20.13 8.16 -20.35
C GLY A 867 20.98 8.77 -19.24
N GLU A 868 22.15 9.27 -19.61
CA GLU A 868 23.16 9.77 -18.68
C GLU A 868 23.14 11.29 -18.56
N VAL A 869 23.54 11.82 -17.41
CA VAL A 869 23.66 13.26 -17.15
C VAL A 869 24.85 13.55 -16.24
N THR A 870 25.54 14.65 -16.48
CA THR A 870 26.57 15.17 -15.58
C THR A 870 26.38 16.66 -15.39
N ALA A 871 26.28 17.10 -14.13
CA ALA A 871 26.20 18.50 -13.77
C ALA A 871 27.58 18.99 -13.29
N SER A 872 28.09 20.04 -13.93
CA SER A 872 29.33 20.69 -13.50
C SER A 872 29.12 21.60 -12.30
N ASP A 873 27.91 22.14 -12.13
CA ASP A 873 27.50 23.04 -11.06
C ASP A 873 25.96 23.07 -10.98
N PHE A 874 25.40 23.73 -9.97
CA PHE A 874 23.96 23.97 -9.87
C PHE A 874 23.44 24.78 -11.06
N GLY A 875 22.54 24.17 -11.84
CA GLY A 875 21.94 24.75 -13.05
C GLY A 875 22.76 24.52 -14.32
N LYS A 876 23.94 23.89 -14.22
CA LYS A 876 24.90 23.74 -15.32
C LYS A 876 25.16 22.27 -15.65
N VAL A 877 24.59 21.84 -16.76
CA VAL A 877 24.78 20.50 -17.34
C VAL A 877 25.98 20.51 -18.29
N SER A 878 26.99 19.69 -18.04
CA SER A 878 28.15 19.54 -18.93
C SER A 878 27.90 18.54 -20.06
N SER A 879 27.09 17.52 -19.79
CA SER A 879 26.72 16.46 -20.73
C SER A 879 25.38 15.84 -20.33
N ALA A 880 24.55 15.53 -21.32
CA ALA A 880 23.35 14.71 -21.16
C ALA A 880 23.12 13.89 -22.43
N THR A 881 22.58 12.68 -22.30
CA THR A 881 22.25 11.77 -23.41
C THR A 881 20.86 11.16 -23.22
N GLY A 882 20.29 10.56 -24.27
CA GLY A 882 18.98 9.89 -24.17
C GLY A 882 17.85 10.86 -23.85
N LYS A 883 16.81 10.36 -23.16
CA LYS A 883 15.59 11.11 -22.88
C LYS A 883 15.80 12.24 -21.87
N VAL A 884 16.70 12.08 -20.91
CA VAL A 884 17.02 13.13 -19.93
C VAL A 884 17.59 14.39 -20.60
N ALA A 885 18.24 14.26 -21.76
CA ALA A 885 18.67 15.42 -22.54
C ALA A 885 17.50 16.24 -23.11
N ASP A 886 16.44 15.59 -23.62
CA ASP A 886 15.21 16.27 -24.05
C ASP A 886 14.54 16.98 -22.87
N THR A 887 14.44 16.30 -21.74
CA THR A 887 13.82 16.80 -20.50
C THR A 887 14.53 18.06 -20.01
N LEU A 888 15.87 18.06 -19.98
CA LEU A 888 16.69 19.23 -19.64
C LEU A 888 16.66 20.34 -20.70
N ALA A 889 16.31 20.02 -21.95
CA ALA A 889 16.17 20.99 -23.03
C ALA A 889 14.78 21.67 -23.06
N ALA A 890 13.81 21.17 -22.29
CA ALA A 890 12.45 21.71 -22.25
C ALA A 890 12.41 23.21 -21.82
N PRO A 891 11.46 24.02 -22.32
CA PRO A 891 11.40 25.46 -22.04
C PRO A 891 11.40 25.82 -20.55
N LEU A 892 10.66 25.06 -19.72
CA LEU A 892 10.58 25.29 -18.28
C LEU A 892 11.82 24.77 -17.53
N ALA A 893 12.40 23.63 -17.93
CA ALA A 893 13.68 23.17 -17.40
C ALA A 893 14.80 24.21 -17.63
N ARG A 894 14.89 24.78 -18.84
CA ARG A 894 15.82 25.88 -19.17
C ARG A 894 15.56 27.15 -18.38
N HIS A 895 14.28 27.48 -18.13
CA HIS A 895 13.88 28.61 -17.29
C HIS A 895 14.33 28.41 -15.83
N LEU A 896 14.08 27.23 -15.27
CA LEU A 896 14.47 26.84 -13.90
C LEU A 896 15.99 26.85 -13.69
N GLN A 897 16.76 26.28 -14.63
CA GLN A 897 18.23 26.33 -14.63
C GLN A 897 18.72 27.76 -14.39
N ARG A 898 18.19 28.69 -15.17
CA ARG A 898 18.62 30.09 -15.13
C ARG A 898 18.03 30.88 -13.96
N LEU A 899 16.81 30.58 -13.51
CA LEU A 899 16.27 31.12 -12.26
C LEU A 899 17.13 30.71 -11.06
N ASN A 900 17.62 29.47 -11.04
CA ASN A 900 18.53 28.98 -10.01
C ASN A 900 19.88 29.71 -10.04
N GLU A 901 20.48 29.89 -11.22
CA GLU A 901 21.70 30.71 -11.37
C GLU A 901 21.50 32.16 -10.87
N ILE A 902 20.41 32.82 -11.30
CA ILE A 902 20.09 34.20 -10.91
C ILE A 902 19.86 34.31 -9.39
N ARG A 903 19.06 33.41 -8.81
CA ARG A 903 18.80 33.41 -7.36
C ARG A 903 20.10 33.19 -6.57
N ARG A 904 20.94 32.23 -6.98
CA ARG A 904 22.19 31.89 -6.28
C ARG A 904 23.25 33.00 -6.35
N ALA A 905 23.24 33.84 -7.38
CA ALA A 905 24.16 34.96 -7.54
C ALA A 905 23.71 36.28 -6.87
N VAL A 906 22.45 36.39 -6.43
CA VAL A 906 21.88 37.62 -5.85
C VAL A 906 21.38 37.33 -4.42
N PRO A 907 22.21 37.58 -3.37
CA PRO A 907 21.86 37.26 -1.99
C PRO A 907 20.53 37.85 -1.51
N ALA A 908 20.13 39.01 -2.04
CA ALA A 908 18.82 39.62 -1.77
C ALA A 908 17.64 38.71 -2.14
N LEU A 909 17.76 37.89 -3.19
CA LEU A 909 16.70 36.96 -3.60
C LEU A 909 16.60 35.75 -2.67
N GLN A 910 17.75 35.18 -2.28
CA GLN A 910 17.81 34.03 -1.36
C GLN A 910 17.38 34.35 0.07
N LEU A 911 17.95 35.41 0.67
CA LEU A 911 17.93 35.64 2.12
C LEU A 911 17.19 36.91 2.53
N GLY A 912 16.85 37.76 1.57
CA GLY A 912 16.47 39.14 1.82
C GLY A 912 15.03 39.35 2.26
N GLN A 913 14.84 40.37 3.08
CA GLN A 913 13.55 41.02 3.31
C GLN A 913 13.04 41.69 2.02
N TYR A 914 11.75 42.03 1.97
CA TYR A 914 11.15 42.72 0.82
C TYR A 914 10.34 43.96 1.20
N SER A 915 10.07 44.83 0.23
CA SER A 915 9.09 45.93 0.38
C SER A 915 8.39 46.23 -0.94
N THR A 916 7.12 46.61 -0.84
CA THR A 916 6.32 47.16 -1.96
C THR A 916 6.12 48.67 -1.86
N GLU A 917 6.77 49.34 -0.91
CA GLU A 917 6.66 50.79 -0.70
C GLU A 917 7.36 51.58 -1.81
N GLY A 918 6.68 52.58 -2.38
CA GLY A 918 7.22 53.40 -3.46
C GLY A 918 7.45 52.59 -4.74
N ILE A 919 6.47 51.77 -5.14
CA ILE A 919 6.54 50.94 -6.34
C ILE A 919 5.21 51.01 -7.09
N SER A 920 5.26 51.17 -8.41
CA SER A 920 4.14 50.86 -9.31
C SER A 920 4.37 49.51 -10.00
N GLY A 921 3.30 48.87 -10.47
CA GLY A 921 3.33 47.52 -11.05
C GLY A 921 2.66 46.49 -10.14
N SER A 922 2.11 45.43 -10.72
CA SER A 922 1.24 44.48 -10.02
C SER A 922 1.96 43.27 -9.40
N MET A 923 3.19 42.97 -9.82
CA MET A 923 4.08 41.97 -9.21
C MET A 923 5.50 42.55 -9.14
N ALA A 924 5.65 43.65 -8.42
CA ALA A 924 6.92 44.37 -8.29
C ALA A 924 7.26 44.65 -6.83
N TYR A 925 8.53 44.45 -6.47
CA TYR A 925 9.01 44.57 -5.09
C TYR A 925 10.53 44.86 -5.04
N LYS A 926 10.96 45.50 -3.97
CA LYS A 926 12.35 45.66 -3.56
C LYS A 926 12.75 44.45 -2.73
N ARG A 927 14.00 43.98 -2.84
CA ARG A 927 14.61 42.97 -1.96
C ARG A 927 15.91 43.52 -1.39
N ARG A 928 16.20 43.28 -0.10
CA ARG A 928 17.54 43.51 0.46
C ARG A 928 17.94 42.44 1.45
N TYR A 929 19.22 42.07 1.41
CA TYR A 929 19.88 41.30 2.46
C TYR A 929 21.17 42.00 2.85
N THR A 930 21.41 42.17 4.16
CA THR A 930 22.73 42.55 4.67
C THR A 930 23.18 41.57 5.75
N ASP A 931 24.48 41.31 5.80
CA ASP A 931 25.12 40.59 6.88
C ASP A 931 26.47 41.25 7.19
N ALA A 932 26.63 41.74 8.42
CA ALA A 932 27.85 42.39 8.86
C ALA A 932 29.04 41.42 8.98
N ALA A 933 28.79 40.13 9.25
CA ALA A 933 29.85 39.15 9.47
C ALA A 933 30.56 38.76 8.16
N SER A 934 29.80 38.40 7.12
CA SER A 934 30.33 38.24 5.76
C SER A 934 30.58 39.58 5.05
N GLY A 935 30.00 40.67 5.55
CA GLY A 935 29.97 42.01 4.94
C GLY A 935 29.16 42.08 3.64
N THR A 936 28.23 41.16 3.43
CA THR A 936 27.30 41.18 2.30
C THR A 936 26.33 42.35 2.43
N ASP A 937 26.14 43.09 1.33
CA ASP A 937 25.01 44.00 1.12
C ASP A 937 24.52 43.82 -0.32
N SER A 938 23.29 43.36 -0.47
CA SER A 938 22.68 43.10 -1.78
C SER A 938 21.30 43.74 -1.79
N PHE A 939 21.07 44.66 -2.72
CA PHE A 939 19.79 45.34 -2.94
C PHE A 939 19.33 45.13 -4.38
N ALA A 940 18.10 44.66 -4.58
CA ALA A 940 17.57 44.32 -5.90
C ALA A 940 16.13 44.83 -6.08
N LEU A 941 15.81 45.22 -7.32
CA LEU A 941 14.49 45.66 -7.76
C LEU A 941 13.93 44.62 -8.73
N VAL A 942 12.80 44.01 -8.38
CA VAL A 942 12.21 42.89 -9.12
C VAL A 942 10.85 43.29 -9.66
N THR A 943 10.59 43.01 -10.94
CA THR A 943 9.23 43.00 -11.52
C THR A 943 9.03 41.75 -12.36
N VAL A 944 7.89 41.09 -12.18
CA VAL A 944 7.48 39.90 -12.93
C VAL A 944 6.34 40.27 -13.88
N SER A 945 6.49 39.93 -15.16
CA SER A 945 5.57 40.16 -16.29
C SER A 945 5.21 41.60 -16.64
N GLY A 946 4.86 42.44 -15.66
CA GLY A 946 4.44 43.83 -15.83
C GLY A 946 5.58 44.85 -15.76
N SER A 947 5.29 46.08 -16.20
CA SER A 947 6.17 47.23 -15.96
C SER A 947 6.13 47.65 -14.50
N ALA A 948 7.18 48.32 -14.05
CA ALA A 948 7.28 48.86 -12.70
C ALA A 948 8.10 50.14 -12.64
N THR A 949 7.69 51.07 -11.76
CA THR A 949 8.48 52.25 -11.41
C THR A 949 8.78 52.21 -9.91
N TYR A 950 10.05 52.18 -9.55
CA TYR A 950 10.53 52.21 -8.17
C TYR A 950 10.93 53.64 -7.82
N THR A 951 10.45 54.15 -6.69
CA THR A 951 10.79 55.48 -6.15
C THR A 951 11.39 55.35 -4.75
N GLY A 952 12.08 56.41 -4.32
CA GLY A 952 12.80 56.45 -3.04
C GLY A 952 13.92 55.40 -2.93
N ILE A 953 14.43 54.87 -4.04
CA ILE A 953 15.51 53.87 -4.05
C ILE A 953 16.89 54.55 -3.87
N PRO A 954 17.93 53.84 -3.39
CA PRO A 954 19.29 54.36 -3.37
C PRO A 954 19.77 54.80 -4.76
N ASN A 955 20.45 55.94 -4.82
CA ASN A 955 21.19 56.35 -6.02
C ASN A 955 22.39 55.41 -6.26
N GLY A 956 22.76 55.24 -7.52
CA GLY A 956 23.88 54.38 -7.93
C GLY A 956 23.66 53.72 -9.28
N THR A 957 24.58 52.83 -9.65
CA THR A 957 24.47 52.02 -10.88
C THR A 957 23.74 50.73 -10.56
N TYR A 958 22.67 50.43 -11.29
CA TYR A 958 21.95 49.17 -11.23
C TYR A 958 22.22 48.35 -12.50
N LYS A 959 22.40 47.04 -12.36
CA LYS A 959 22.53 46.12 -13.50
C LYS A 959 21.45 45.04 -13.43
N ASP A 960 20.74 44.81 -14.53
CA ASP A 960 19.74 43.76 -14.63
C ASP A 960 20.41 42.38 -14.76
N ALA A 961 20.10 41.47 -13.84
CA ALA A 961 20.59 40.09 -13.87
C ALA A 961 20.09 39.29 -15.10
N VAL A 962 18.98 39.72 -15.69
CA VAL A 962 18.32 39.03 -16.81
C VAL A 962 18.89 39.46 -18.17
N THR A 963 18.95 40.76 -18.45
CA THR A 963 19.39 41.30 -19.75
C THR A 963 20.85 41.78 -19.76
N GLY A 964 21.40 42.17 -18.61
CA GLY A 964 22.65 42.93 -18.51
C GLY A 964 22.49 44.44 -18.69
N ASP A 965 21.26 44.94 -18.91
CA ASP A 965 20.98 46.37 -19.01
C ASP A 965 21.47 47.11 -17.76
N THR A 966 22.09 48.27 -17.96
CA THR A 966 22.74 49.05 -16.90
C THR A 966 22.11 50.44 -16.84
N LYS A 967 21.69 50.85 -15.63
CA LYS A 967 20.97 52.10 -15.38
C LYS A 967 21.61 52.85 -14.24
N VAL A 968 21.93 54.13 -14.44
CA VAL A 968 22.43 55.03 -13.39
C VAL A 968 21.25 55.82 -12.84
N VAL A 969 21.04 55.73 -11.53
CA VAL A 969 19.96 56.40 -10.80
C VAL A 969 20.55 57.55 -9.96
N SER A 970 20.08 58.77 -10.23
CA SER A 970 20.51 60.01 -9.54
C SER A 970 19.39 60.75 -8.80
N GLY A 971 18.12 60.43 -9.11
CA GLY A 971 16.93 61.01 -8.48
C GLY A 971 16.09 59.99 -7.69
N GLY A 972 16.70 58.91 -7.19
CA GLY A 972 16.06 57.85 -6.43
C GLY A 972 14.87 57.18 -7.12
N THR A 973 14.84 57.18 -8.47
CA THR A 973 13.74 56.64 -9.28
C THR A 973 14.27 55.81 -10.45
N LEU A 974 13.67 54.64 -10.68
CA LEU A 974 13.95 53.77 -11.83
C LEU A 974 12.62 53.28 -12.43
N ALA A 975 12.42 53.47 -13.74
CA ALA A 975 11.30 52.91 -14.48
C ALA A 975 11.77 51.72 -15.34
N VAL A 976 11.02 50.63 -15.31
CA VAL A 976 11.31 49.36 -15.99
C VAL A 976 10.12 49.01 -16.90
N PRO A 977 10.33 48.83 -18.22
CA PRO A 977 9.26 48.42 -19.14
C PRO A 977 8.81 46.98 -18.85
N ALA A 978 7.61 46.63 -19.30
CA ALA A 978 7.05 45.30 -19.07
C ALA A 978 7.90 44.22 -19.79
N PRO A 979 8.44 43.21 -19.07
CA PRO A 979 9.20 42.13 -19.69
C PRO A 979 8.30 41.11 -20.43
N GLY A 980 6.99 41.13 -20.18
CA GLY A 980 6.02 40.21 -20.77
C GLY A 980 5.84 38.92 -19.95
N LYS A 981 4.72 38.21 -20.17
CA LYS A 981 4.33 37.04 -19.36
C LYS A 981 5.46 36.01 -19.25
N GLY A 982 5.66 35.46 -18.05
CA GLY A 982 6.72 34.46 -17.77
C GLY A 982 8.15 35.03 -17.78
N ASN A 983 8.32 36.34 -17.96
CA ASN A 983 9.62 37.01 -17.93
C ASN A 983 9.67 37.98 -16.74
N LEU A 984 10.89 38.35 -16.34
CA LEU A 984 11.11 39.26 -15.20
C LEU A 984 12.34 40.15 -15.44
N ARG A 985 12.55 41.12 -14.55
CA ARG A 985 13.79 41.93 -14.45
C ARG A 985 14.27 41.92 -13.00
N VAL A 986 15.58 41.89 -12.78
CA VAL A 986 16.23 42.00 -11.46
C VAL A 986 17.35 43.01 -11.53
N TYR A 987 17.02 44.29 -11.31
CA TYR A 987 18.03 45.34 -11.25
C TYR A 987 18.72 45.32 -9.89
N VAL A 988 19.97 44.84 -9.83
CA VAL A 988 20.79 44.78 -8.62
C VAL A 988 21.65 46.04 -8.54
N LEU A 989 21.67 46.70 -7.37
CA LEU A 989 22.53 47.85 -7.10
C LEU A 989 24.00 47.40 -7.03
N ASP A 990 24.86 48.06 -7.79
CA ASP A 990 26.30 47.80 -7.84
C ASP A 990 27.01 48.58 -6.73
N LEU A 991 27.40 47.89 -5.66
CA LEU A 991 28.18 48.44 -4.54
C LEU A 991 29.68 48.12 -4.67
N GLY A 992 30.10 47.45 -5.74
CA GLY A 992 31.48 47.08 -6.00
C GLY A 992 32.04 45.98 -5.08
N GLY A 993 33.28 45.55 -5.36
CA GLY A 993 33.95 44.48 -4.62
C GLY A 993 33.13 43.19 -4.58
N LYS A 994 32.96 42.61 -3.39
CA LYS A 994 32.11 41.42 -3.15
C LYS A 994 30.60 41.68 -3.25
N ASN A 995 30.19 42.95 -3.25
CA ASN A 995 28.80 43.39 -3.38
C ASN A 995 28.54 43.98 -4.78
N ALA A 996 29.38 43.62 -5.76
CA ALA A 996 29.21 44.06 -7.14
C ALA A 996 27.96 43.45 -7.77
N ALA A 997 27.22 44.26 -8.54
CA ALA A 997 26.06 43.74 -9.27
C ALA A 997 26.55 42.78 -10.38
N PRO A 998 26.00 41.55 -10.47
CA PRO A 998 26.57 40.49 -11.32
C PRO A 998 26.44 40.76 -12.83
N GLY A 999 25.56 41.68 -13.24
CA GLY A 999 25.21 41.84 -14.65
C GLY A 999 24.48 40.61 -15.18
N LYS A 1000 24.49 40.39 -16.50
CA LYS A 1000 23.75 39.29 -17.13
C LYS A 1000 24.25 37.92 -16.65
N ILE A 1001 23.34 37.13 -16.10
CA ILE A 1001 23.58 35.74 -15.70
C ILE A 1001 22.92 34.80 -16.72
N GLY A 1002 23.63 33.78 -17.17
CA GLY A 1002 23.12 32.75 -18.09
C GLY A 1002 22.79 33.24 -19.50
N ALA A 1003 22.51 32.29 -20.40
CA ALA A 1003 22.04 32.56 -21.76
C ALA A 1003 20.54 32.88 -21.79
N ALA A 1004 20.08 33.64 -22.79
CA ALA A 1004 18.65 33.86 -22.99
C ALA A 1004 17.95 32.55 -23.42
N GLY A 1005 16.80 32.25 -22.82
CA GLY A 1005 15.95 31.12 -23.17
C GLY A 1005 14.63 31.59 -23.79
N PRO A 1006 13.61 30.70 -23.90
CA PRO A 1006 12.25 31.08 -24.27
C PRO A 1006 11.65 32.14 -23.33
N TYR A 1007 12.06 32.07 -22.06
CA TYR A 1007 11.78 33.02 -20.98
C TYR A 1007 13.09 33.67 -20.47
N LEU A 1008 12.95 34.71 -19.64
CA LEU A 1008 14.03 35.56 -19.13
C LEU A 1008 14.80 36.30 -20.24
N LYS A 1009 14.11 36.76 -21.29
CA LYS A 1009 14.72 37.49 -22.42
C LYS A 1009 14.88 38.99 -22.17
#